data_AF-A0A7C4LPX1-F1
#
_entry.id   AF-A0A7C4LPX1-F1
#
_cell.length_a   1.000
_cell.length_b   1.000
_cell.length_c   1.000
_cell.angle_alpha   90.00
_cell.angle_beta   90.00
_cell.angle_gamma   90.00
#
_symmetry.space_group_name_H-M   'P 1'
#
loop_
_entity.id
_entity.type
_entity.pdbx_description
1 polymer ?
#
loop_
_entity_poly.entity_id
_entity_poly.type
_entity_poly.pdbx_seq_one_letter_code
_entity_poly.pdbx_strand_id
1 'polypeptide(L)'
;MKIFQPKTSASRGSILVMTIVLTAIIGFTLATYLTLIGAQNRSVVRSQTWNATIPLIEAGIEEAMAHLNKNGITNLFTDGWRNQYGYAIRKRTLGEGRYTVAITPTSRPVIECTGYLPTPILFSSSGLSFFAQSGSTTYFNKKSYINRTVRVTTGGGALFAKGMVAKGAIDFNGNNVSTDSFDSADPNYSNGGRYDNSKRKDNGDVATNSGEAGMFAAGNANIMGKVATGPGGSVSVGANGVVGSYAWVMGGNKGIQTGYFSDDMNMSFPEITVPFSGGFTPPSGNVSVTNITYGTGLVTVVSLPSPLPPGSITTNYGLVTTETYPSPVPPGGVITNLVTKNSTLYPTNAIGPVTTNTMLVTTDTLPNPIPPEVVKIVTNITWTTNATLPSPTPLGTIQTNTVLASAQCPLDPMPAGPPTPPPNWTPPAPGTYVGNVTNRYVSSGGKDGRGWWHDYQAIQSYAYQSRVYSLTYANAYSYKDYTYSYNVPQSYTYSTLTTNSVTVTTERFDYVLDNGDYKMSSLSGTVYVRGKARLYVTGDIQFTGHDGITIGPNGSLTLYMGGAQAKIAGKGVVNATGKAQNFMYYGLKSNTALDLSGNGEFVGVIYAPDADFYLRGGGNNTEDFVGASVTGSVKMNGHFNFHYDEDLARSGPRSRYTITSWNEVGTAEAKILQNQDWVFLEDQLDDGGAPGVIY
;
A
#
# COMPACT_ATOMS: atom_id res chain seq x y z
N MET A 1 135.53 15.56 20.69
CA MET A 1 134.41 16.35 20.11
C MET A 1 133.17 15.46 20.12
N LYS A 2 132.16 15.74 20.95
CA LYS A 2 130.93 14.94 21.04
C LYS A 2 130.01 15.29 19.87
N ILE A 3 129.74 14.33 18.99
CA ILE A 3 128.75 14.47 17.91
C ILE A 3 127.39 14.10 18.50
N PHE A 4 126.51 15.08 18.65
CA PHE A 4 125.10 14.85 18.99
C PHE A 4 124.35 14.39 17.74
N GLN A 5 123.79 13.18 17.76
CA GLN A 5 122.80 12.75 16.77
C GLN A 5 121.42 13.33 17.12
N PRO A 6 120.66 13.90 16.16
CA PRO A 6 119.32 14.42 16.41
C PRO A 6 118.31 13.29 16.60
N LYS A 7 117.50 13.35 17.67
CA LYS A 7 116.35 12.46 17.89
C LYS A 7 115.26 12.78 16.85
N THR A 8 114.80 11.78 16.11
CA THR A 8 113.76 11.91 15.08
C THR A 8 112.36 12.01 15.70
N SER A 9 111.99 13.20 16.15
CA SER A 9 110.64 13.52 16.69
C SER A 9 109.50 13.28 15.68
N ALA A 10 109.80 13.21 14.37
CA ALA A 10 108.84 13.02 13.29
C ALA A 10 108.18 11.63 13.27
N SER A 11 108.90 10.56 13.64
CA SER A 11 108.38 9.18 13.54
C SER A 11 107.31 8.87 14.59
N ARG A 12 107.36 9.51 15.76
CA ARG A 12 106.37 9.30 16.85
C ARG A 12 105.09 10.12 16.66
N GLY A 13 105.18 11.31 16.05
CA GLY A 13 104.01 12.12 15.68
C GLY A 13 103.21 11.51 14.52
N SER A 14 103.89 10.89 13.56
CA SER A 14 103.25 10.23 12.41
C SER A 14 102.37 9.04 12.82
N ILE A 15 102.81 8.22 13.80
CA ILE A 15 102.04 7.08 14.30
C ILE A 15 100.76 7.54 15.02
N LEU A 16 100.85 8.59 15.85
CA LEU A 16 99.67 9.11 16.57
C LEU A 16 98.61 9.65 15.59
N VAL A 17 99.02 10.42 14.59
CA VAL A 17 98.12 10.95 13.55
C VAL A 17 97.50 9.80 12.76
N MET A 18 98.28 8.79 12.36
CA MET A 18 97.75 7.59 11.71
C MET A 18 96.70 6.90 12.59
N THR A 19 96.96 6.70 13.88
CA THR A 19 96.00 6.03 14.78
C THR A 19 94.71 6.82 14.97
N ILE A 20 94.77 8.15 15.09
CA ILE A 20 93.59 9.04 15.21
C ILE A 20 92.78 9.03 13.90
N VAL A 21 93.45 9.12 12.75
CA VAL A 21 92.77 9.07 11.44
C VAL A 21 92.10 7.71 11.23
N LEU A 22 92.79 6.61 11.57
CA LEU A 22 92.24 5.26 11.40
C LEU A 22 91.06 5.01 12.35
N THR A 23 91.15 5.46 13.61
CA THR A 23 90.01 5.38 14.54
C THR A 23 88.86 6.30 14.14
N ALA A 24 89.13 7.50 13.60
CA ALA A 24 88.08 8.40 13.11
C ALA A 24 87.34 7.80 11.90
N ILE A 25 88.05 7.16 10.97
CA ILE A 25 87.45 6.46 9.81
C ILE A 25 86.61 5.28 10.29
N ILE A 26 87.10 4.46 11.22
CA ILE A 26 86.33 3.33 11.77
C ILE A 26 85.10 3.84 12.54
N GLY A 27 85.25 4.90 13.35
CA GLY A 27 84.14 5.51 14.09
C GLY A 27 83.06 6.08 13.16
N PHE A 28 83.46 6.78 12.10
CA PHE A 28 82.53 7.36 11.13
C PHE A 28 81.83 6.29 10.30
N THR A 29 82.56 5.26 9.86
CA THR A 29 81.96 4.14 9.10
C THR A 29 80.98 3.34 9.96
N LEU A 30 81.30 3.07 11.23
CA LEU A 30 80.39 2.41 12.17
C LEU A 30 79.14 3.26 12.44
N ALA A 31 79.30 4.57 12.70
CA ALA A 31 78.16 5.47 12.91
C ALA A 31 77.24 5.51 11.68
N THR A 32 77.82 5.60 10.48
CA THR A 32 77.05 5.59 9.23
C THR A 32 76.32 4.26 9.03
N TYR A 33 76.98 3.14 9.30
CA TYR A 33 76.40 1.82 9.17
C TYR A 33 75.25 1.56 10.18
N LEU A 34 75.42 1.98 11.44
CA LEU A 34 74.35 1.90 12.44
C LEU A 34 73.15 2.77 12.07
N THR A 35 73.39 3.94 11.48
CA THR A 35 72.32 4.81 10.98
C THR A 35 71.57 4.15 9.81
N LEU A 36 72.29 3.50 8.90
CA LEU A 36 71.70 2.75 7.80
C LEU A 36 70.87 1.56 8.28
N ILE A 37 71.38 0.75 9.22
CA ILE A 37 70.62 -0.36 9.83
C ILE A 37 69.37 0.17 10.55
N GLY A 38 69.48 1.28 11.27
CA GLY A 38 68.34 1.93 11.92
C GLY A 38 67.27 2.34 10.92
N ALA A 39 67.67 2.93 9.79
CA ALA A 39 66.76 3.31 8.71
C ALA A 39 66.12 2.09 8.03
N GLN A 40 66.89 1.03 7.78
CA GLN A 40 66.40 -0.24 7.22
C GLN A 40 65.39 -0.89 8.16
N ASN A 41 65.70 -1.01 9.45
CA ASN A 41 64.79 -1.57 10.45
C ASN A 41 63.48 -0.77 10.51
N ARG A 42 63.55 0.57 10.56
CA ARG A 42 62.37 1.44 10.51
C ARG A 42 61.52 1.21 9.27
N SER A 43 62.15 1.10 8.10
CA SER A 43 61.45 0.82 6.83
C SER A 43 60.75 -0.54 6.86
N VAL A 44 61.43 -1.57 7.38
CA VAL A 44 60.88 -2.94 7.49
C VAL A 44 59.69 -2.99 8.44
N VAL A 45 59.80 -2.44 9.65
CA VAL A 45 58.69 -2.51 10.61
C VAL A 45 57.49 -1.66 10.15
N ARG A 46 57.73 -0.54 9.47
CA ARG A 46 56.64 0.24 8.83
C ARG A 46 55.94 -0.58 7.75
N SER A 47 56.69 -1.26 6.89
CA SER A 47 56.14 -2.13 5.83
C SER A 47 55.35 -3.30 6.42
N GLN A 48 55.84 -3.92 7.49
CA GLN A 48 55.11 -4.98 8.22
C GLN A 48 53.80 -4.46 8.80
N THR A 49 53.82 -3.30 9.46
CA THR A 49 52.63 -2.68 10.05
C THR A 49 51.61 -2.29 8.97
N TRP A 50 52.08 -1.75 7.84
CA TRP A 50 51.25 -1.44 6.66
C TRP A 50 50.59 -2.69 6.04
N ASN A 51 51.30 -3.80 5.96
CA ASN A 51 50.72 -5.06 5.48
C ASN A 51 49.76 -5.67 6.51
N ALA A 52 50.05 -5.53 7.80
CA ALA A 52 49.23 -6.05 8.88
C ALA A 52 47.90 -5.30 9.10
N THR A 53 47.68 -4.15 8.44
CA THR A 53 46.36 -3.49 8.48
C THR A 53 45.34 -4.14 7.55
N ILE A 54 45.75 -4.98 6.58
CA ILE A 54 44.84 -5.65 5.63
C ILE A 54 43.82 -6.55 6.35
N PRO A 55 44.21 -7.46 7.26
CA PRO A 55 43.25 -8.28 7.99
C PRO A 55 42.21 -7.48 8.79
N LEU A 56 42.57 -6.30 9.28
CA LEU A 56 41.62 -5.41 9.96
C LEU A 56 40.59 -4.82 9.01
N ILE A 57 41.03 -4.46 7.80
CA ILE A 57 40.16 -3.95 6.75
C ILE A 57 39.22 -5.04 6.27
N GLU A 58 39.73 -6.25 6.05
CA GLU A 58 38.92 -7.43 5.71
C GLU A 58 37.87 -7.67 6.79
N ALA A 59 38.23 -7.64 8.07
CA ALA A 59 37.27 -7.80 9.16
C ALA A 59 36.15 -6.75 9.14
N GLY A 60 36.47 -5.49 8.83
CA GLY A 60 35.45 -4.43 8.71
C GLY A 60 34.56 -4.58 7.49
N ILE A 61 35.13 -4.99 6.35
CA ILE A 61 34.37 -5.26 5.13
C ILE A 61 33.45 -6.48 5.31
N GLU A 62 33.91 -7.53 5.99
CA GLU A 62 33.08 -8.69 6.34
C GLU A 62 31.92 -8.30 7.28
N GLU A 63 32.14 -7.44 8.28
CA GLU A 63 31.04 -6.92 9.13
C GLU A 63 30.02 -6.13 8.30
N ALA A 64 30.48 -5.30 7.35
CA ALA A 64 29.62 -4.55 6.45
C ALA A 64 28.83 -5.45 5.49
N MET A 65 29.49 -6.44 4.88
CA MET A 65 28.87 -7.40 3.98
C MET A 65 27.85 -8.28 4.69
N ALA A 66 28.12 -8.71 5.92
CA ALA A 66 27.18 -9.46 6.74
C ALA A 66 25.93 -8.62 7.07
N HIS A 67 26.12 -7.36 7.47
CA HIS A 67 25.02 -6.44 7.75
C HIS A 67 24.16 -6.18 6.50
N LEU A 68 24.81 -5.92 5.36
CA LEU A 68 24.16 -5.67 4.09
C LEU A 68 23.36 -6.88 3.61
N ASN A 69 23.91 -8.09 3.74
CA ASN A 69 23.24 -9.33 3.35
C ASN A 69 22.06 -9.70 4.27
N LYS A 70 22.07 -9.25 5.53
CA LYS A 70 20.97 -9.48 6.47
C LYS A 70 19.85 -8.46 6.33
N ASN A 71 20.20 -7.18 6.30
CA ASN A 71 19.26 -6.06 6.45
C ASN A 71 18.94 -5.32 5.14
N GLY A 72 19.71 -5.57 4.07
CA GLY A 72 19.58 -4.87 2.80
C GLY A 72 19.85 -3.36 2.92
N ILE A 73 19.40 -2.58 1.94
CA ILE A 73 19.58 -1.12 1.91
C ILE A 73 18.52 -0.34 2.72
N THR A 74 17.39 -0.95 3.04
CA THR A 74 16.25 -0.26 3.69
C THR A 74 16.42 -0.12 5.20
N ASN A 75 17.17 -1.02 5.84
CA ASN A 75 17.34 -1.07 7.29
C ASN A 75 18.81 -0.94 7.73
N LEU A 76 19.60 -0.16 6.99
CA LEU A 76 21.05 -0.05 7.21
C LEU A 76 21.47 0.56 8.56
N PHE A 77 20.57 1.25 9.27
CA PHE A 77 20.87 1.92 10.54
C PHE A 77 20.45 1.10 11.78
N THR A 78 20.32 -0.21 11.61
CA THR A 78 19.95 -1.17 12.66
C THR A 78 21.19 -1.95 13.14
N ASP A 79 21.02 -2.87 14.10
CA ASP A 79 22.11 -3.76 14.59
C ASP A 79 23.39 -3.02 15.05
N GLY A 80 23.22 -1.80 15.56
CA GLY A 80 24.31 -0.96 16.08
C GLY A 80 25.08 -0.17 15.00
N TRP A 81 24.64 -0.20 13.75
CA TRP A 81 25.08 0.74 12.72
C TRP A 81 24.41 2.10 12.93
N ARG A 82 25.16 3.18 12.75
CA ARG A 82 24.66 4.55 12.97
C ARG A 82 24.51 5.27 11.64
N ASN A 83 23.45 6.06 11.50
CA ASN A 83 23.32 7.01 10.39
C ASN A 83 24.19 8.23 10.68
N GLN A 84 25.19 8.49 9.84
CA GLN A 84 25.95 9.74 9.85
C GLN A 84 26.01 10.28 8.42
N TYR A 85 25.39 11.45 8.19
CA TYR A 85 25.32 12.11 6.88
C TYR A 85 24.76 11.21 5.74
N GLY A 86 23.84 10.30 6.06
CA GLY A 86 23.25 9.38 5.08
C GLY A 86 24.08 8.11 4.83
N TYR A 87 25.20 7.94 5.55
CA TYR A 87 26.01 6.72 5.53
C TYR A 87 25.75 5.87 6.76
N ALA A 88 25.75 4.55 6.59
CA ALA A 88 25.71 3.62 7.72
C ALA A 88 27.14 3.33 8.17
N ILE A 89 27.47 3.70 9.40
CA ILE A 89 28.85 3.65 9.92
C ILE A 89 28.96 2.72 11.12
N ARG A 90 30.07 1.99 11.16
CA ARG A 90 30.47 1.11 12.27
C ARG A 90 31.95 1.27 12.59
N LYS A 91 32.27 1.28 13.88
CA LYS A 91 33.64 1.37 14.40
C LYS A 91 33.89 0.20 15.35
N ARG A 92 35.06 -0.44 15.25
CA ARG A 92 35.47 -1.55 16.13
C ARG A 92 36.94 -1.46 16.48
N THR A 93 37.28 -1.98 17.66
CA THR A 93 38.65 -2.17 18.13
C THR A 93 38.91 -3.66 18.29
N LEU A 94 40.01 -4.16 17.75
CA LEU A 94 40.46 -5.55 17.75
C LEU A 94 41.88 -5.61 18.31
N GLY A 95 42.01 -5.87 19.61
CA GLY A 95 43.30 -5.78 20.29
C GLY A 95 43.86 -4.36 20.24
N GLU A 96 45.05 -4.19 19.66
CA GLU A 96 45.66 -2.87 19.48
C GLU A 96 45.29 -2.17 18.18
N GLY A 97 44.69 -2.89 17.22
CA GLY A 97 44.22 -2.32 15.97
C GLY A 97 42.74 -1.93 16.04
N ARG A 98 42.31 -1.08 15.12
CA ARG A 98 40.90 -0.64 15.02
C ARG A 98 40.50 -0.40 13.56
N TYR A 99 39.21 -0.47 13.26
CA TYR A 99 38.70 -0.10 11.94
C TYR A 99 37.44 0.76 12.02
N THR A 100 37.25 1.56 10.98
CA THR A 100 36.01 2.27 10.69
C THR A 100 35.53 1.82 9.32
N VAL A 101 34.29 1.37 9.24
CA VAL A 101 33.64 0.96 7.99
C VAL A 101 32.36 1.75 7.76
N ALA A 102 32.13 2.16 6.52
CA ALA A 102 30.96 2.91 6.09
C ALA A 102 30.32 2.27 4.85
N ILE A 103 28.99 2.19 4.86
CA ILE A 103 28.18 1.72 3.73
C ILE A 103 27.43 2.93 3.16
N THR A 104 27.58 3.12 1.85
CA THR A 104 26.81 4.10 1.07
C THR A 104 25.53 3.43 0.54
N PRO A 105 24.32 3.93 0.89
CA PRO A 105 23.05 3.31 0.52
C PRO A 105 22.61 3.65 -0.91
N THR A 106 23.40 3.22 -1.89
CA THR A 106 23.05 3.30 -3.32
C THR A 106 22.42 1.99 -3.81
N SER A 107 21.81 1.99 -5.01
CA SER A 107 21.27 0.77 -5.64
C SER A 107 22.33 -0.34 -5.77
N ARG A 108 23.60 0.06 -5.93
CA ARG A 108 24.80 -0.76 -5.76
C ARG A 108 25.59 -0.20 -4.57
N PRO A 109 25.44 -0.75 -3.36
CA PRO A 109 26.10 -0.23 -2.17
C PRO A 109 27.62 -0.19 -2.32
N VAL A 110 28.24 0.89 -1.83
CA VAL A 110 29.70 1.04 -1.81
C VAL A 110 30.14 0.99 -0.35
N ILE A 111 31.11 0.13 -0.07
CA ILE A 111 31.70 -0.05 1.26
C ILE A 111 33.07 0.60 1.25
N GLU A 112 33.33 1.50 2.19
CA GLU A 112 34.66 2.01 2.46
C GLU A 112 35.08 1.52 3.85
N CYS A 113 36.30 1.00 3.97
CA CYS A 113 36.83 0.57 5.26
C CYS A 113 38.26 1.06 5.44
N THR A 114 38.51 1.72 6.56
CA THR A 114 39.84 2.14 6.98
C THR A 114 40.27 1.33 8.19
N GLY A 115 41.40 0.62 8.06
CA GLY A 115 42.05 -0.08 9.17
C GLY A 115 43.20 0.75 9.72
N TYR A 116 43.35 0.74 11.05
CA TYR A 116 44.36 1.48 11.80
C TYR A 116 45.14 0.51 12.68
N LEU A 117 46.47 0.55 12.59
CA LEU A 117 47.36 -0.22 13.46
C LEU A 117 48.44 0.71 14.04
N PRO A 118 48.80 0.59 15.33
CA PRO A 118 49.75 1.50 15.94
C PRO A 118 51.11 1.41 15.24
N THR A 119 51.72 2.56 14.98
CA THR A 119 53.11 2.63 14.54
C THR A 119 54.00 2.08 15.65
N PRO A 120 55.07 1.35 15.30
CA PRO A 120 56.12 1.02 16.26
C PRO A 120 56.68 2.30 16.90
N ILE A 121 56.98 2.25 18.21
CA ILE A 121 57.40 3.38 19.09
C ILE A 121 58.54 4.26 18.54
N LEU A 122 59.23 3.86 17.48
CA LEU A 122 60.35 4.57 16.84
C LEU A 122 59.95 5.78 15.96
N PHE A 123 58.66 6.12 15.87
CA PHE A 123 58.10 7.14 14.94
C PHE A 123 57.31 8.27 15.62
N SER A 124 57.51 8.55 16.92
CA SER A 124 56.93 9.76 17.52
C SER A 124 57.47 11.01 16.82
N SER A 125 56.56 11.88 16.39
CA SER A 125 56.69 12.97 15.42
C SER A 125 57.58 14.16 15.80
N SER A 126 58.53 14.00 16.71
CA SER A 126 59.54 15.01 16.98
C SER A 126 60.89 14.45 16.61
N GLY A 127 61.55 15.03 15.60
CA GLY A 127 62.92 14.75 15.19
C GLY A 127 63.97 15.10 16.25
N LEU A 128 63.72 14.71 17.49
CA LEU A 128 64.60 14.92 18.62
C LEU A 128 65.28 13.59 18.94
N SER A 129 66.60 13.66 18.82
CA SER A 129 67.56 12.65 19.20
C SER A 129 67.26 12.04 20.57
N PHE A 130 67.57 10.75 20.68
CA PHE A 130 67.43 9.89 21.87
C PHE A 130 68.09 10.45 23.16
N PHE A 131 68.83 11.56 23.10
CA PHE A 131 69.54 12.17 24.23
C PHE A 131 68.85 13.39 24.86
N ALA A 132 67.76 13.94 24.28
CA ALA A 132 67.09 15.13 24.82
C ALA A 132 65.81 14.84 25.65
N GLN A 133 65.37 13.59 25.72
CA GLN A 133 64.07 13.21 26.29
C GLN A 133 64.19 12.60 27.69
N SER A 134 64.97 13.21 28.59
CA SER A 134 65.07 12.80 30.00
C SER A 134 64.14 13.60 30.94
N GLY A 135 63.19 14.39 30.42
CA GLY A 135 62.39 15.28 31.29
C GLY A 135 61.00 15.74 30.83
N SER A 136 60.41 15.16 29.78
CA SER A 136 59.06 15.57 29.33
C SER A 136 58.05 14.43 29.53
N THR A 137 57.16 14.58 30.51
CA THR A 137 56.09 13.61 30.86
C THR A 137 54.85 13.72 29.98
N THR A 138 54.84 14.55 28.94
CA THR A 138 53.59 14.95 28.25
C THR A 138 53.31 14.22 26.92
N TYR A 139 54.23 13.40 26.40
CA TYR A 139 54.08 12.75 25.08
C TYR A 139 54.04 11.21 25.10
N PHE A 140 53.91 10.59 26.27
CA PHE A 140 54.01 9.12 26.38
C PHE A 140 52.73 8.34 26.03
N ASN A 141 51.59 9.00 25.81
CA ASN A 141 50.30 8.30 25.65
C ASN A 141 49.65 8.41 24.26
N LYS A 142 50.23 9.14 23.29
CA LYS A 142 49.65 9.27 21.95
C LYS A 142 50.19 8.17 21.04
N LYS A 143 49.41 7.10 20.84
CA LYS A 143 49.69 6.08 19.82
C LYS A 143 49.51 6.74 18.44
N SER A 144 50.58 6.84 17.65
CA SER A 144 50.48 7.17 16.22
C SER A 144 50.02 5.92 15.47
N TYR A 145 49.19 6.06 14.44
CA TYR A 145 48.63 4.93 13.70
C TYR A 145 49.03 5.00 12.23
N ILE A 146 49.31 3.84 11.65
CA ILE A 146 49.33 3.64 10.21
C ILE A 146 47.93 3.26 9.78
N ASN A 147 47.41 3.93 8.76
CA ASN A 147 46.09 3.65 8.20
C ASN A 147 46.18 3.22 6.73
N ARG A 148 45.24 2.36 6.34
CA ARG A 148 44.98 2.00 4.94
C ARG A 148 43.49 2.02 4.71
N THR A 149 43.07 2.48 3.54
CA THR A 149 41.65 2.53 3.18
C THR A 149 41.40 1.75 1.91
N VAL A 150 40.40 0.89 1.95
CA VAL A 150 39.90 0.15 0.79
C VAL A 150 38.47 0.58 0.51
N ARG A 151 38.19 0.77 -0.77
CA ARG A 151 36.84 0.92 -1.32
C ARG A 151 36.45 -0.35 -2.05
N VAL A 152 35.33 -0.91 -1.64
CA VAL A 152 34.68 -2.07 -2.25
C VAL A 152 33.38 -1.64 -2.89
N THR A 153 33.21 -2.00 -4.16
CA THR A 153 31.89 -1.94 -4.80
C THR A 153 31.20 -3.29 -4.65
N THR A 154 29.90 -3.26 -4.42
CA THR A 154 29.09 -4.48 -4.33
C THR A 154 28.26 -4.68 -5.59
N GLY A 155 28.01 -5.95 -5.91
CA GLY A 155 26.97 -6.41 -6.81
C GLY A 155 25.91 -7.17 -6.00
N GLY A 156 24.76 -7.46 -6.62
CA GLY A 156 23.60 -8.04 -5.94
C GLY A 156 22.56 -6.99 -5.56
N GLY A 157 21.57 -7.38 -4.75
CA GLY A 157 20.39 -6.56 -4.43
C GLY A 157 19.08 -7.25 -4.77
N ALA A 158 18.03 -6.50 -5.12
CA ALA A 158 16.77 -7.09 -5.54
C ALA A 158 16.97 -7.98 -6.77
N LEU A 159 16.53 -9.24 -6.67
CA LEU A 159 16.63 -10.22 -7.76
C LEU A 159 15.86 -9.76 -9.00
N PHE A 160 14.75 -9.06 -8.74
CA PHE A 160 13.86 -8.47 -9.73
C PHE A 160 13.96 -6.94 -9.67
N ALA A 161 15.16 -6.40 -9.94
CA ALA A 161 15.37 -4.95 -10.03
C ALA A 161 14.94 -4.36 -11.39
N LYS A 162 14.70 -5.24 -12.37
CA LYS A 162 14.24 -4.92 -13.73
C LYS A 162 13.06 -5.83 -14.06
N GLY A 163 12.21 -5.41 -15.00
CA GLY A 163 11.05 -6.18 -15.44
C GLY A 163 11.45 -7.52 -16.04
N MET A 164 12.31 -7.48 -17.05
CA MET A 164 12.70 -8.67 -17.79
C MET A 164 14.21 -8.77 -17.91
N VAL A 165 14.76 -9.88 -17.47
CA VAL A 165 16.19 -10.17 -17.57
C VAL A 165 16.40 -11.54 -18.21
N ALA A 166 17.23 -11.58 -19.25
CA ALA A 166 17.71 -12.82 -19.84
C ALA A 166 19.21 -13.01 -19.59
N LYS A 167 19.63 -14.25 -19.32
CA LYS A 167 21.05 -14.62 -19.29
C LYS A 167 21.66 -14.57 -20.70
N GLY A 168 20.90 -15.01 -21.70
CA GLY A 168 21.24 -15.06 -23.12
C GLY A 168 20.31 -14.19 -23.96
N ALA A 169 19.82 -14.73 -25.08
CA ALA A 169 19.11 -13.95 -26.08
C ALA A 169 17.73 -13.43 -25.62
N ILE A 170 17.35 -12.25 -26.13
CA ILE A 170 16.01 -11.66 -26.07
C ILE A 170 15.57 -11.39 -27.51
N ASP A 171 14.42 -11.96 -27.86
CA ASP A 171 13.84 -11.83 -29.19
C ASP A 171 12.35 -11.45 -29.12
N PHE A 172 12.03 -10.22 -29.52
CA PHE A 172 10.69 -9.65 -29.55
C PHE A 172 10.13 -9.63 -30.98
N ASN A 173 9.89 -10.83 -31.52
CA ASN A 173 9.30 -11.05 -32.85
C ASN A 173 7.76 -11.08 -32.84
N GLY A 174 7.11 -10.66 -31.75
CA GLY A 174 5.67 -10.61 -31.59
C GLY A 174 5.00 -9.38 -32.21
N ASN A 175 3.68 -9.41 -32.32
CA ASN A 175 2.87 -8.29 -32.82
C ASN A 175 2.43 -7.40 -31.65
N ASN A 176 2.71 -6.09 -31.72
CA ASN A 176 2.39 -5.11 -30.65
C ASN A 176 2.95 -5.49 -29.27
N VAL A 177 4.15 -6.03 -29.21
CA VAL A 177 4.83 -6.27 -27.94
C VAL A 177 5.03 -4.94 -27.21
N SER A 178 4.64 -4.87 -25.94
CA SER A 178 4.93 -3.72 -25.10
C SER A 178 5.43 -4.12 -23.72
N THR A 179 6.25 -3.25 -23.14
CA THR A 179 6.69 -3.38 -21.75
C THR A 179 6.59 -2.03 -21.07
N ASP A 180 5.98 -2.02 -19.90
CA ASP A 180 5.85 -0.86 -19.03
C ASP A 180 6.02 -1.28 -17.56
N SER A 181 5.63 -0.40 -16.65
CA SER A 181 5.67 -0.68 -15.22
C SER A 181 4.52 -0.03 -14.48
N PHE A 182 4.32 -0.45 -13.24
CA PHE A 182 3.42 0.17 -12.28
C PHE A 182 3.93 -0.15 -10.87
N ASP A 183 3.32 0.43 -9.84
CA ASP A 183 3.71 0.16 -8.47
C ASP A 183 2.54 -0.41 -7.69
N SER A 184 2.56 -1.72 -7.42
CA SER A 184 1.46 -2.37 -6.71
C SER A 184 1.29 -1.84 -5.28
N ALA A 185 2.32 -1.24 -4.67
CA ALA A 185 2.26 -0.69 -3.32
C ALA A 185 1.77 0.77 -3.29
N ASP A 186 1.72 1.47 -4.42
CA ASP A 186 1.25 2.86 -4.51
C ASP A 186 -0.15 2.94 -5.14
N PRO A 187 -1.19 3.40 -4.40
CA PRO A 187 -2.54 3.58 -4.94
C PRO A 187 -2.66 4.60 -6.09
N ASN A 188 -1.68 5.48 -6.28
CA ASN A 188 -1.64 6.40 -7.42
C ASN A 188 -1.25 5.70 -8.71
N TYR A 189 -0.47 4.62 -8.59
CA TYR A 189 0.07 3.83 -9.69
C TYR A 189 -0.48 2.40 -9.73
N SER A 190 -1.58 2.13 -9.02
CA SER A 190 -2.29 0.85 -9.04
C SER A 190 -3.78 1.02 -8.70
N ASN A 191 -4.60 0.00 -8.96
CA ASN A 191 -5.98 -0.06 -8.52
C ASN A 191 -6.16 -1.24 -7.54
N GLY A 192 -6.11 -0.96 -6.23
CA GLY A 192 -6.13 -2.01 -5.21
C GLY A 192 -4.93 -2.96 -5.30
N GLY A 193 -3.78 -2.46 -5.75
CA GLY A 193 -2.56 -3.23 -5.98
C GLY A 193 -2.46 -3.92 -7.34
N ARG A 194 -3.49 -3.84 -8.18
CA ARG A 194 -3.48 -4.38 -9.54
C ARG A 194 -3.02 -3.34 -10.56
N TYR A 195 -2.51 -3.82 -11.69
CA TYR A 195 -2.15 -2.99 -12.83
C TYR A 195 -3.38 -2.23 -13.36
N ASP A 196 -3.15 -1.01 -13.85
CA ASP A 196 -4.14 -0.21 -14.53
C ASP A 196 -3.41 0.58 -15.62
N ASN A 197 -3.82 0.40 -16.87
CA ASN A 197 -3.17 1.01 -18.03
C ASN A 197 -3.18 2.55 -17.99
N SER A 198 -4.14 3.16 -17.27
CA SER A 198 -4.18 4.62 -17.07
C SER A 198 -3.16 5.12 -16.04
N LYS A 199 -2.57 4.21 -15.26
CA LYS A 199 -1.68 4.48 -14.13
C LYS A 199 -0.26 3.89 -14.32
N ARG A 200 0.10 3.52 -15.54
CA ARG A 200 1.42 2.96 -15.89
C ARG A 200 2.55 3.98 -15.83
N LYS A 201 3.77 3.47 -15.72
CA LYS A 201 5.06 4.18 -15.61
C LYS A 201 6.08 3.59 -16.59
N ASP A 202 7.27 4.19 -16.67
CA ASP A 202 8.32 3.91 -17.65
C ASP A 202 9.58 3.22 -17.11
N ASN A 203 9.43 2.33 -16.13
CA ASN A 203 10.48 1.45 -15.61
C ASN A 203 10.34 -0.01 -16.07
N GLY A 204 9.70 -0.25 -17.22
CA GLY A 204 9.56 -1.57 -17.87
C GLY A 204 10.87 -2.07 -18.48
N ASP A 205 11.96 -2.03 -17.70
CA ASP A 205 13.32 -2.31 -18.14
C ASP A 205 13.50 -3.75 -18.64
N VAL A 206 14.21 -3.89 -19.76
CA VAL A 206 14.54 -5.18 -20.38
C VAL A 206 16.04 -5.30 -20.53
N ALA A 207 16.65 -6.40 -20.08
CA ALA A 207 18.11 -6.54 -20.13
C ALA A 207 18.57 -7.95 -20.46
N THR A 208 19.63 -8.07 -21.27
CA THR A 208 20.39 -9.31 -21.45
C THR A 208 21.75 -9.21 -20.79
N ASN A 209 22.23 -10.32 -20.21
CA ASN A 209 23.59 -10.41 -19.67
C ASN A 209 24.62 -10.75 -20.75
N SER A 210 24.17 -11.05 -21.98
CA SER A 210 25.08 -11.35 -23.09
C SER A 210 25.58 -10.07 -23.74
N GLY A 211 26.89 -10.02 -23.99
CA GLY A 211 27.55 -9.00 -24.80
C GLY A 211 27.73 -9.42 -26.27
N GLU A 212 27.27 -10.62 -26.65
CA GLU A 212 27.40 -11.10 -28.03
C GLU A 212 26.47 -10.32 -28.98
N ALA A 213 26.94 -10.12 -30.21
CA ALA A 213 26.18 -9.40 -31.23
C ALA A 213 24.85 -10.12 -31.56
N GLY A 214 23.77 -9.36 -31.68
CA GLY A 214 22.45 -9.90 -32.06
C GLY A 214 21.69 -10.60 -30.93
N MET A 215 22.17 -10.54 -29.69
CA MET A 215 21.48 -11.17 -28.55
C MET A 215 20.27 -10.39 -28.04
N PHE A 216 20.11 -9.13 -28.44
CA PHE A 216 18.90 -8.35 -28.13
C PHE A 216 18.27 -7.85 -29.42
N ALA A 217 17.20 -8.52 -29.83
CA ALA A 217 16.29 -8.09 -30.88
C ALA A 217 14.99 -7.56 -30.26
N ALA A 218 14.87 -6.23 -30.15
CA ALA A 218 13.66 -5.57 -29.67
C ALA A 218 12.53 -5.55 -30.70
N GLY A 219 12.82 -5.91 -31.97
CA GLY A 219 11.82 -5.95 -33.03
C GLY A 219 11.05 -4.64 -33.14
N ASN A 220 9.74 -4.71 -33.35
CA ASN A 220 8.86 -3.53 -33.37
C ASN A 220 8.19 -3.26 -32.01
N ALA A 221 8.81 -3.65 -30.90
CA ALA A 221 8.22 -3.50 -29.57
C ALA A 221 8.22 -2.03 -29.09
N ASN A 222 7.26 -1.72 -28.22
CA ASN A 222 7.17 -0.47 -27.46
C ASN A 222 7.72 -0.70 -26.05
N ILE A 223 8.97 -0.32 -25.81
CA ILE A 223 9.65 -0.48 -24.51
C ILE A 223 9.62 0.86 -23.76
N MET A 224 8.73 0.96 -22.76
CA MET A 224 8.66 2.08 -21.82
C MET A 224 9.60 1.80 -20.64
N GLY A 225 10.88 2.02 -20.87
CA GLY A 225 11.95 1.64 -19.95
C GLY A 225 13.31 1.67 -20.64
N LYS A 226 14.34 1.32 -19.88
CA LYS A 226 15.71 1.21 -20.38
C LYS A 226 16.01 -0.19 -20.87
N VAL A 227 16.85 -0.27 -21.90
CA VAL A 227 17.41 -1.53 -22.39
C VAL A 227 18.87 -1.64 -21.99
N ALA A 228 19.30 -2.83 -21.60
CA ALA A 228 20.70 -3.08 -21.29
C ALA A 228 21.21 -4.39 -21.87
N THR A 229 22.50 -4.42 -22.23
CA THR A 229 23.21 -5.64 -22.67
C THR A 229 24.43 -5.89 -21.80
N GLY A 230 25.02 -7.07 -21.91
CA GLY A 230 26.36 -7.31 -21.37
C GLY A 230 27.41 -6.43 -22.05
N PRO A 231 28.62 -6.33 -21.47
CA PRO A 231 29.75 -5.56 -22.01
C PRO A 231 30.00 -5.79 -23.50
N GLY A 232 29.96 -4.70 -24.29
CA GLY A 232 30.18 -4.73 -25.74
C GLY A 232 28.99 -5.21 -26.57
N GLY A 233 27.83 -5.46 -25.94
CA GLY A 233 26.59 -5.82 -26.62
C GLY A 233 25.93 -4.66 -27.36
N SER A 234 24.91 -5.00 -28.16
CA SER A 234 24.10 -4.03 -28.88
C SER A 234 22.64 -4.47 -28.95
N VAL A 235 21.74 -3.51 -29.10
CA VAL A 235 20.30 -3.73 -29.25
C VAL A 235 19.88 -3.41 -30.68
N SER A 236 19.22 -4.36 -31.34
CA SER A 236 18.60 -4.13 -32.63
C SER A 236 17.13 -3.76 -32.46
N VAL A 237 16.70 -2.68 -33.12
CA VAL A 237 15.32 -2.18 -33.08
C VAL A 237 14.78 -2.12 -34.50
N GLY A 238 13.58 -2.64 -34.70
CA GLY A 238 12.87 -2.66 -35.98
C GLY A 238 12.34 -1.29 -36.39
N ALA A 239 11.81 -1.20 -37.60
CA ALA A 239 11.38 0.07 -38.21
C ALA A 239 10.27 0.82 -37.44
N ASN A 240 9.53 0.13 -36.58
CA ASN A 240 8.51 0.71 -35.71
C ASN A 240 8.80 0.51 -34.22
N GLY A 241 9.93 -0.09 -33.86
CA GLY A 241 10.30 -0.28 -32.47
C GLY A 241 10.74 1.03 -31.82
N VAL A 242 10.46 1.16 -30.53
CA VAL A 242 10.81 2.36 -29.75
C VAL A 242 11.18 1.96 -28.33
N VAL A 243 12.23 2.59 -27.81
CA VAL A 243 12.69 2.44 -26.43
C VAL A 243 12.86 3.82 -25.81
N GLY A 244 12.26 4.07 -24.65
CA GLY A 244 12.42 5.35 -23.98
C GLY A 244 11.47 5.56 -22.81
N SER A 245 11.41 6.80 -22.33
CA SER A 245 10.41 7.28 -21.37
C SER A 245 8.99 7.11 -21.90
N TYR A 246 8.01 7.18 -20.99
CA TYR A 246 6.59 7.17 -21.33
C TYR A 246 6.26 8.22 -22.41
N ALA A 247 6.74 9.45 -22.22
CA ALA A 247 6.49 10.56 -23.14
C ALA A 247 7.15 10.36 -24.51
N TRP A 248 8.34 9.74 -24.57
CA TRP A 248 9.03 9.45 -25.82
C TRP A 248 8.27 8.43 -26.66
N VAL A 249 7.86 7.33 -26.03
CA VAL A 249 7.10 6.25 -26.69
C VAL A 249 5.73 6.76 -27.14
N MET A 250 4.98 7.43 -26.26
CA MET A 250 3.65 7.94 -26.57
C MET A 250 3.66 9.14 -27.53
N GLY A 251 4.80 9.82 -27.67
CA GLY A 251 5.01 10.88 -28.65
C GLY A 251 5.17 10.41 -30.10
N GLY A 252 5.14 9.09 -30.35
CA GLY A 252 5.27 8.51 -31.70
C GLY A 252 6.69 8.50 -32.25
N ASN A 253 7.70 8.64 -31.37
CA ASN A 253 9.11 8.53 -31.76
C ASN A 253 9.48 7.07 -32.08
N LYS A 254 10.65 6.88 -32.70
CA LYS A 254 11.17 5.57 -33.12
C LYS A 254 12.62 5.41 -32.68
N GLY A 255 13.06 4.17 -32.52
CA GLY A 255 14.41 3.84 -32.05
C GLY A 255 14.59 4.10 -30.55
N ILE A 256 15.84 4.19 -30.12
CA ILE A 256 16.21 4.30 -28.70
C ILE A 256 16.41 5.77 -28.33
N GLN A 257 15.71 6.23 -27.30
CA GLN A 257 15.92 7.54 -26.70
C GLN A 257 17.35 7.65 -26.13
N THR A 258 18.02 8.78 -26.35
CA THR A 258 19.35 9.03 -25.78
C THR A 258 19.35 8.80 -24.26
N GLY A 259 20.28 7.98 -23.76
CA GLY A 259 20.40 7.63 -22.34
C GLY A 259 19.54 6.46 -21.86
N TYR A 260 18.79 5.80 -22.77
CA TYR A 260 17.96 4.62 -22.47
C TYR A 260 18.59 3.29 -22.88
N PHE A 261 19.86 3.30 -23.29
CA PHE A 261 20.66 2.09 -23.55
C PHE A 261 21.95 2.11 -22.73
N SER A 262 22.31 0.97 -22.15
CA SER A 262 23.63 0.72 -21.56
C SER A 262 24.14 -0.67 -21.90
N ASP A 263 25.46 -0.85 -21.95
CA ASP A 263 26.14 -2.11 -22.24
C ASP A 263 26.91 -2.64 -21.02
N ASP A 264 26.53 -2.26 -19.81
CA ASP A 264 27.24 -2.57 -18.57
C ASP A 264 26.51 -3.60 -17.69
N MET A 265 25.58 -4.35 -18.27
CA MET A 265 24.80 -5.35 -17.54
C MET A 265 25.73 -6.48 -17.07
N ASN A 266 25.80 -6.66 -15.75
CA ASN A 266 26.56 -7.74 -15.13
C ASN A 266 25.79 -8.26 -13.91
N MET A 267 24.92 -9.25 -14.16
CA MET A 267 24.12 -9.94 -13.15
C MET A 267 24.62 -11.38 -12.96
N SER A 268 24.65 -11.83 -11.70
CA SER A 268 24.90 -13.23 -11.38
C SER A 268 23.58 -14.00 -11.32
N PHE A 269 23.58 -15.22 -11.85
CA PHE A 269 22.42 -16.11 -11.91
C PHE A 269 22.69 -17.37 -11.06
N PRO A 270 22.60 -17.29 -9.72
CA PRO A 270 22.81 -18.45 -8.85
C PRO A 270 21.78 -19.56 -9.12
N GLU A 271 22.24 -20.80 -9.12
CA GLU A 271 21.36 -21.96 -9.30
C GLU A 271 20.43 -22.17 -8.09
N ILE A 272 19.18 -22.54 -8.37
CA ILE A 272 18.23 -22.95 -7.33
C ILE A 272 18.43 -24.42 -7.01
N THR A 273 18.55 -24.75 -5.73
CA THR A 273 18.66 -26.12 -5.23
C THR A 273 17.29 -26.70 -4.88
N VAL A 274 17.22 -28.03 -4.77
CA VAL A 274 15.99 -28.73 -4.38
C VAL A 274 15.50 -28.19 -3.01
N PRO A 275 14.24 -27.75 -2.91
CA PRO A 275 13.76 -26.97 -1.76
C PRO A 275 13.55 -27.81 -0.49
N PHE A 276 13.14 -29.07 -0.66
CA PHE A 276 12.85 -30.02 0.40
C PHE A 276 12.80 -31.44 -0.18
N SER A 277 13.05 -32.45 0.65
CA SER A 277 13.07 -33.86 0.23
C SER A 277 11.68 -34.51 0.26
N GLY A 278 10.86 -34.18 1.26
CA GLY A 278 9.49 -34.66 1.44
C GLY A 278 8.44 -33.55 1.38
N GLY A 279 7.20 -33.90 1.02
CA GLY A 279 6.06 -32.99 0.96
C GLY A 279 4.76 -33.76 0.82
N PHE A 280 3.65 -33.15 1.20
CA PHE A 280 2.32 -33.75 1.06
C PHE A 280 1.89 -33.81 -0.42
N THR A 281 1.07 -34.80 -0.77
CA THR A 281 0.38 -34.76 -2.06
C THR A 281 -0.78 -33.77 -1.96
N PRO A 282 -0.90 -32.79 -2.87
CA PRO A 282 -2.00 -31.84 -2.86
C PRO A 282 -3.38 -32.54 -2.88
N PRO A 283 -4.27 -32.27 -1.92
CA PRO A 283 -5.62 -32.83 -1.93
C PRO A 283 -6.54 -32.08 -2.90
N SER A 284 -7.51 -32.77 -3.50
CA SER A 284 -8.62 -32.11 -4.21
C SER A 284 -9.65 -31.56 -3.22
N GLY A 285 -10.39 -30.51 -3.60
CA GLY A 285 -11.40 -29.96 -2.70
C GLY A 285 -12.32 -28.91 -3.33
N ASN A 286 -13.41 -28.63 -2.64
CA ASN A 286 -14.31 -27.53 -2.95
C ASN A 286 -13.85 -26.26 -2.23
N VAL A 287 -13.88 -25.14 -2.95
CA VAL A 287 -13.56 -23.82 -2.41
C VAL A 287 -14.75 -22.91 -2.66
N SER A 288 -15.28 -22.33 -1.59
CA SER A 288 -16.37 -21.35 -1.64
C SER A 288 -15.79 -19.96 -1.47
N VAL A 289 -15.97 -19.10 -2.46
CA VAL A 289 -15.60 -17.68 -2.41
C VAL A 289 -16.86 -16.86 -2.23
N THR A 290 -16.89 -16.01 -1.20
CA THR A 290 -18.00 -15.08 -0.95
C THR A 290 -17.63 -13.72 -1.54
N ASN A 291 -18.31 -13.34 -2.62
CA ASN A 291 -18.20 -12.02 -3.21
C ASN A 291 -19.31 -11.12 -2.64
N ILE A 292 -18.91 -10.03 -1.97
CA ILE A 292 -19.82 -9.04 -1.41
C ILE A 292 -19.73 -7.78 -2.26
N THR A 293 -20.84 -7.38 -2.87
CA THR A 293 -20.91 -6.08 -3.56
C THR A 293 -21.57 -5.05 -2.65
N TYR A 294 -20.85 -3.97 -2.37
CA TYR A 294 -21.35 -2.85 -1.60
C TYR A 294 -21.96 -1.79 -2.54
N GLY A 295 -23.09 -1.23 -2.12
CA GLY A 295 -23.70 -0.05 -2.71
C GLY A 295 -23.86 1.05 -1.66
N THR A 296 -24.30 2.21 -2.13
CA THR A 296 -24.70 3.32 -1.27
C THR A 296 -26.22 3.42 -1.29
N GLY A 297 -26.85 3.19 -0.14
CA GLY A 297 -28.29 3.41 0.06
C GLY A 297 -28.52 4.72 0.81
N LEU A 298 -29.54 5.48 0.41
CA LEU A 298 -29.99 6.63 1.19
C LEU A 298 -30.98 6.15 2.26
N VAL A 299 -30.70 6.51 3.51
CA VAL A 299 -31.57 6.25 4.66
C VAL A 299 -32.12 7.58 5.15
N THR A 300 -33.45 7.66 5.28
CA THR A 300 -34.16 8.82 5.83
C THR A 300 -34.78 8.45 7.16
N VAL A 301 -34.40 9.16 8.22
CA VAL A 301 -34.90 8.96 9.59
C VAL A 301 -35.50 10.25 10.15
N VAL A 302 -36.42 10.13 11.10
CA VAL A 302 -37.10 11.28 11.75
C VAL A 302 -36.35 11.84 12.96
N SER A 303 -35.28 11.18 13.39
CA SER A 303 -34.43 11.62 14.52
C SER A 303 -32.97 11.58 14.11
N LEU A 304 -32.15 12.46 14.70
CA LEU A 304 -30.73 12.52 14.39
C LEU A 304 -30.05 11.23 14.86
N PRO A 305 -29.40 10.47 13.95
CA PRO A 305 -28.78 9.19 14.30
C PRO A 305 -27.64 9.34 15.32
N SER A 306 -27.55 8.37 16.24
CA SER A 306 -26.51 8.27 17.25
C SER A 306 -25.99 6.83 17.36
N PRO A 307 -24.70 6.55 17.12
CA PRO A 307 -23.64 7.50 16.77
C PRO A 307 -23.82 8.12 15.38
N LEU A 308 -23.21 9.30 15.15
CA LEU A 308 -23.29 10.00 13.86
C LEU A 308 -22.66 9.14 12.73
N PRO A 309 -23.35 8.95 11.59
CA PRO A 309 -22.82 8.23 10.45
C PRO A 309 -21.59 8.93 9.83
N PRO A 310 -20.66 8.19 9.21
CA PRO A 310 -19.60 8.78 8.40
C PRO A 310 -20.18 9.48 7.16
N GLY A 311 -19.91 10.78 7.00
CA GLY A 311 -20.27 11.56 5.80
C GLY A 311 -21.33 12.63 6.05
N SER A 312 -21.78 13.27 4.95
CA SER A 312 -22.73 14.38 5.01
C SER A 312 -24.14 13.91 5.34
N ILE A 313 -24.78 14.60 6.29
CA ILE A 313 -26.20 14.41 6.63
C ILE A 313 -26.98 15.58 6.03
N THR A 314 -27.94 15.29 5.15
CA THR A 314 -28.88 16.29 4.65
C THR A 314 -30.07 16.35 5.59
N THR A 315 -30.32 17.52 6.19
CA THR A 315 -31.48 17.74 7.06
C THR A 315 -32.58 18.45 6.27
N ASN A 316 -33.77 17.87 6.20
CA ASN A 316 -34.95 18.50 5.61
C ASN A 316 -35.73 19.27 6.70
N TYR A 317 -36.11 20.50 6.41
CA TYR A 317 -36.81 21.38 7.34
C TYR A 317 -38.24 21.61 6.88
N GLY A 318 -39.18 21.58 7.82
CA GLY A 318 -40.59 21.93 7.63
C GLY A 318 -40.99 23.11 8.49
N LEU A 319 -41.96 23.89 8.02
CA LEU A 319 -42.47 25.06 8.73
C LEU A 319 -43.50 24.65 9.77
N VAL A 320 -43.29 25.04 11.03
CA VAL A 320 -44.26 24.92 12.11
C VAL A 320 -44.70 26.32 12.53
N THR A 321 -46.00 26.49 12.79
CA THR A 321 -46.59 27.74 13.28
C THR A 321 -47.15 27.53 14.67
N THR A 322 -46.81 28.43 15.60
CA THR A 322 -47.26 28.40 17.00
C THR A 322 -47.66 29.80 17.46
N GLU A 323 -48.46 29.87 18.52
CA GLU A 323 -48.88 31.13 19.15
C GLU A 323 -47.93 31.55 20.28
N THR A 324 -47.06 30.64 20.73
CA THR A 324 -46.08 30.91 21.79
C THR A 324 -44.69 31.10 21.21
N TYR A 325 -43.97 32.14 21.64
CA TYR A 325 -42.60 32.35 21.17
C TYR A 325 -41.69 31.17 21.61
N PRO A 326 -41.00 30.50 20.67
CA PRO A 326 -40.20 29.32 20.99
C PRO A 326 -38.96 29.69 21.82
N SER A 327 -38.67 28.90 22.85
CA SER A 327 -37.47 29.02 23.70
C SER A 327 -36.86 27.64 23.97
N PRO A 328 -35.58 27.41 23.62
CA PRO A 328 -34.64 28.33 22.99
C PRO A 328 -34.97 28.66 21.53
N VAL A 329 -34.48 29.78 21.01
CA VAL A 329 -34.75 30.23 19.64
C VAL A 329 -34.11 29.26 18.63
N PRO A 330 -34.89 28.69 17.68
CA PRO A 330 -34.37 27.75 16.69
C PRO A 330 -33.32 28.37 15.74
N PRO A 331 -32.31 27.59 15.29
CA PRO A 331 -31.36 28.01 14.27
C PRO A 331 -32.08 28.36 12.95
N GLY A 332 -31.81 29.54 12.39
CA GLY A 332 -32.50 30.06 11.20
C GLY A 332 -33.54 31.14 11.49
N GLY A 333 -33.81 31.41 12.77
CA GLY A 333 -34.68 32.52 13.19
C GLY A 333 -36.17 32.18 13.17
N VAL A 334 -36.96 33.12 13.67
CA VAL A 334 -38.42 33.00 13.81
C VAL A 334 -39.09 34.11 13.02
N ILE A 335 -40.01 33.75 12.12
CA ILE A 335 -40.84 34.72 11.41
C ILE A 335 -42.03 35.05 12.30
N THR A 336 -42.21 36.33 12.61
CA THR A 336 -43.35 36.80 13.41
C THR A 336 -44.40 37.37 12.48
N ASN A 337 -45.57 36.74 12.46
CA ASN A 337 -46.72 37.15 11.67
C ASN A 337 -47.81 37.70 12.59
N LEU A 338 -48.49 38.74 12.14
CA LEU A 338 -49.61 39.34 12.85
C LEU A 338 -50.90 38.83 12.23
N VAL A 339 -51.71 38.11 13.01
CA VAL A 339 -52.95 37.49 12.52
C VAL A 339 -54.16 38.00 13.28
N THR A 340 -55.31 38.08 12.61
CA THR A 340 -56.57 38.46 13.23
C THR A 340 -57.21 37.24 13.88
N LYS A 341 -57.48 37.32 15.18
CA LYS A 341 -58.21 36.30 15.95
C LYS A 341 -59.52 36.84 16.46
N ASN A 342 -60.42 35.92 16.78
CA ASN A 342 -61.69 36.21 17.42
C ASN A 342 -61.79 35.38 18.72
N SER A 343 -62.23 36.01 19.81
CA SER A 343 -62.40 35.38 21.12
C SER A 343 -63.71 35.79 21.76
N THR A 344 -64.32 34.89 22.52
CA THR A 344 -65.48 35.19 23.38
C THR A 344 -65.09 35.85 24.70
N LEU A 345 -63.81 35.80 25.08
CA LEU A 345 -63.24 36.44 26.27
C LEU A 345 -62.35 37.61 25.88
N TYR A 346 -62.29 38.65 26.73
CA TYR A 346 -61.44 39.81 26.47
C TYR A 346 -59.97 39.37 26.41
N PRO A 347 -59.25 39.66 25.32
CA PRO A 347 -57.88 39.20 25.15
C PRO A 347 -56.94 39.94 26.10
N THR A 348 -56.10 39.21 26.84
CA THR A 348 -55.14 39.81 27.77
C THR A 348 -53.86 40.30 27.08
N ASN A 349 -53.54 39.79 25.89
CA ASN A 349 -52.29 40.04 25.17
C ASN A 349 -52.51 40.60 23.74
N ALA A 350 -53.62 41.31 23.50
CA ALA A 350 -53.93 41.85 22.17
C ALA A 350 -52.95 42.94 21.72
N ILE A 351 -52.66 42.98 20.42
CA ILE A 351 -51.78 43.97 19.81
C ILE A 351 -52.63 44.98 19.04
N GLY A 352 -52.66 46.20 19.55
CA GLY A 352 -53.47 47.28 18.98
C GLY A 352 -54.91 47.27 19.48
N PRO A 353 -55.79 48.08 18.86
CA PRO A 353 -57.16 48.25 19.34
C PRO A 353 -57.95 46.94 19.19
N VAL A 354 -58.65 46.57 20.26
CA VAL A 354 -59.59 45.45 20.29
C VAL A 354 -60.95 45.95 19.82
N THR A 355 -61.51 45.31 18.79
CA THR A 355 -62.82 45.68 18.25
C THR A 355 -63.88 44.72 18.77
N THR A 356 -64.96 45.27 19.34
CA THR A 356 -66.12 44.47 19.74
C THR A 356 -66.94 44.13 18.51
N ASN A 357 -67.19 42.84 18.30
CA ASN A 357 -67.96 42.31 17.19
C ASN A 357 -69.00 41.31 17.70
N THR A 358 -69.98 41.01 16.85
CA THR A 358 -70.86 39.86 17.03
C THR A 358 -70.18 38.61 16.47
N MET A 359 -70.06 37.54 17.27
CA MET A 359 -69.49 36.28 16.81
C MET A 359 -70.50 35.15 16.97
N LEU A 360 -70.60 34.31 15.94
CA LEU A 360 -71.37 33.08 15.96
C LEU A 360 -70.45 31.91 16.29
N VAL A 361 -70.69 31.26 17.42
CA VAL A 361 -69.98 30.04 17.83
C VAL A 361 -70.96 28.88 17.80
N THR A 362 -70.55 27.78 17.17
CA THR A 362 -71.36 26.57 17.06
C THR A 362 -70.83 25.53 18.04
N THR A 363 -71.71 24.96 18.86
CA THR A 363 -71.36 23.94 19.85
C THR A 363 -72.47 22.88 19.97
N ASP A 364 -72.08 21.66 20.31
CA ASP A 364 -72.97 20.53 20.55
C ASP A 364 -73.53 20.50 21.99
N THR A 365 -72.98 21.34 22.87
CA THR A 365 -73.39 21.42 24.28
C THR A 365 -73.73 22.85 24.67
N LEU A 366 -74.88 23.03 25.33
CA LEU A 366 -75.27 24.35 25.81
C LEU A 366 -74.60 24.63 27.16
N PRO A 367 -73.78 25.70 27.30
CA PRO A 367 -73.17 26.03 28.57
C PRO A 367 -74.22 26.30 29.66
N ASN A 368 -73.96 25.84 30.89
CA ASN A 368 -74.84 26.07 32.05
C ASN A 368 -74.02 26.48 33.29
N PRO A 369 -74.25 27.68 33.88
CA PRO A 369 -75.19 28.71 33.44
C PRO A 369 -74.81 29.32 32.08
N ILE A 370 -75.81 29.82 31.35
CA ILE A 370 -75.57 30.51 30.06
C ILE A 370 -74.78 31.79 30.34
N PRO A 371 -73.64 32.03 29.66
CA PRO A 371 -72.87 33.25 29.84
C PRO A 371 -73.71 34.48 29.51
N PRO A 372 -73.69 35.53 30.33
CA PRO A 372 -74.52 36.73 30.14
C PRO A 372 -74.23 37.48 28.83
N GLU A 373 -73.10 37.22 28.18
CA GLU A 373 -72.68 37.83 26.91
C GLU A 373 -73.31 37.19 25.68
N VAL A 374 -73.97 36.03 25.84
CA VAL A 374 -74.73 35.36 24.77
C VAL A 374 -76.06 36.08 24.60
N VAL A 375 -76.23 36.76 23.46
CA VAL A 375 -77.44 37.55 23.17
C VAL A 375 -78.46 36.81 22.33
N LYS A 376 -78.05 35.75 21.63
CA LYS A 376 -78.95 34.93 20.84
C LYS A 376 -78.48 33.49 20.83
N ILE A 377 -79.35 32.58 21.19
CA ILE A 377 -79.12 31.14 21.08
C ILE A 377 -80.04 30.65 19.97
N VAL A 378 -79.45 30.15 18.90
CA VAL A 378 -80.20 29.44 17.86
C VAL A 378 -79.94 27.96 18.09
N THR A 379 -80.97 27.22 18.48
CA THR A 379 -80.88 25.77 18.51
C THR A 379 -81.24 25.26 17.12
N ASN A 380 -80.26 24.75 16.41
CA ASN A 380 -80.48 24.07 15.15
C ASN A 380 -80.58 22.57 15.43
N ILE A 381 -81.53 21.93 14.74
CA ILE A 381 -81.54 20.47 14.66
C ILE A 381 -80.77 20.12 13.39
N THR A 382 -79.62 19.49 13.57
CA THR A 382 -78.82 19.01 12.46
C THR A 382 -78.83 17.50 12.47
N TRP A 383 -78.82 16.92 11.27
CA TRP A 383 -78.60 15.50 11.12
C TRP A 383 -77.11 15.23 11.25
N THR A 384 -76.72 14.54 12.32
CA THR A 384 -75.36 14.02 12.48
C THR A 384 -75.40 12.55 12.11
N THR A 385 -74.52 12.13 11.20
CA THR A 385 -74.41 10.74 10.79
C THR A 385 -73.12 10.18 11.34
N ASN A 386 -73.22 9.20 12.24
CA ASN A 386 -72.07 8.50 12.79
C ASN A 386 -72.17 7.00 12.54
N ALA A 387 -71.00 6.35 12.46
CA ALA A 387 -70.90 4.89 12.35
C ALA A 387 -71.41 4.17 13.61
N THR A 388 -71.34 4.83 14.76
CA THR A 388 -71.80 4.30 16.05
C THR A 388 -72.81 5.25 16.67
N LEU A 389 -73.84 4.69 17.32
CA LEU A 389 -74.81 5.47 18.06
C LEU A 389 -74.14 6.03 19.32
N PRO A 390 -74.13 7.36 19.55
CA PRO A 390 -73.49 7.93 20.73
C PRO A 390 -74.21 7.50 22.02
N SER A 391 -73.44 7.43 23.11
CA SER A 391 -73.91 7.08 24.44
C SER A 391 -73.63 8.24 25.42
N PRO A 392 -74.64 8.77 26.12
CA PRO A 392 -76.04 8.35 26.13
C PRO A 392 -76.77 8.69 24.81
N THR A 393 -77.80 7.91 24.49
CA THR A 393 -78.54 8.03 23.24
C THR A 393 -79.23 9.41 23.12
N PRO A 394 -79.07 10.14 22.00
CA PRO A 394 -79.61 11.50 21.86
C PRO A 394 -81.14 11.50 21.84
N LEU A 395 -81.74 12.50 22.47
CA LEU A 395 -83.18 12.77 22.41
C LEU A 395 -83.56 13.31 21.02
N GLY A 396 -83.97 12.41 20.12
CA GLY A 396 -84.42 12.75 18.76
C GLY A 396 -84.69 11.53 17.88
N THR A 397 -85.20 11.76 16.67
CA THR A 397 -85.42 10.67 15.70
C THR A 397 -84.07 10.13 15.22
N ILE A 398 -83.88 8.83 15.36
CA ILE A 398 -82.72 8.10 14.83
C ILE A 398 -83.17 7.38 13.55
N GLN A 399 -82.48 7.66 12.46
CA GLN A 399 -82.56 6.92 11.21
C GLN A 399 -81.35 6.02 11.08
N THR A 400 -81.59 4.73 11.01
CA THR A 400 -80.59 3.75 10.60
C THR A 400 -80.50 3.76 9.09
N ASN A 401 -79.37 4.20 8.57
CA ASN A 401 -79.06 4.13 7.16
C ASN A 401 -78.21 2.89 6.90
N THR A 402 -78.74 1.98 6.11
CA THR A 402 -78.05 0.76 5.66
C THR A 402 -77.80 0.86 4.16
N VAL A 403 -76.53 0.89 3.77
CA VAL A 403 -76.14 0.86 2.36
C VAL A 403 -75.36 -0.42 2.10
N LEU A 404 -75.75 -1.17 1.06
CA LEU A 404 -74.99 -2.32 0.57
C LEU A 404 -73.56 -1.86 0.29
N ALA A 405 -72.58 -2.51 0.89
CA ALA A 405 -71.19 -2.12 0.72
C ALA A 405 -70.28 -3.33 0.84
N SER A 406 -69.15 -3.25 0.18
CA SER A 406 -68.05 -4.18 0.27
C SER A 406 -66.76 -3.38 0.43
N ALA A 407 -65.79 -3.91 1.16
CA ALA A 407 -64.50 -3.27 1.35
C ALA A 407 -63.39 -4.16 0.82
N GLN A 408 -62.53 -3.61 -0.04
CA GLN A 408 -61.37 -4.29 -0.59
C GLN A 408 -60.21 -4.27 0.41
N CYS A 409 -59.44 -5.36 0.45
CA CYS A 409 -58.23 -5.47 1.27
C CYS A 409 -57.19 -4.42 0.84
N PRO A 410 -56.68 -3.56 1.74
CA PRO A 410 -55.83 -2.42 1.39
C PRO A 410 -54.32 -2.75 1.27
N LEU A 411 -53.94 -4.03 1.20
CA LEU A 411 -52.53 -4.46 1.12
C LEU A 411 -51.97 -4.29 -0.30
N ASP A 412 -50.75 -3.74 -0.41
CA ASP A 412 -49.97 -3.64 -1.65
C ASP A 412 -48.56 -4.25 -1.42
N PRO A 413 -48.16 -5.33 -2.14
CA PRO A 413 -48.91 -6.00 -3.21
C PRO A 413 -50.10 -6.82 -2.69
N MET A 414 -51.23 -6.71 -3.39
CA MET A 414 -52.44 -7.49 -3.10
C MET A 414 -52.09 -9.00 -3.11
N PRO A 415 -52.42 -9.76 -2.06
CA PRO A 415 -52.12 -11.20 -2.02
C PRO A 415 -52.67 -11.92 -3.27
N ALA A 416 -51.78 -12.62 -3.97
CA ALA A 416 -52.12 -13.33 -5.20
C ALA A 416 -52.76 -14.69 -4.87
N GLY A 417 -53.92 -14.96 -5.48
CA GLY A 417 -54.66 -16.22 -5.37
C GLY A 417 -55.50 -16.36 -4.09
N PRO A 418 -56.33 -17.42 -3.99
CA PRO A 418 -57.05 -17.75 -2.78
C PRO A 418 -56.25 -18.76 -1.93
N PRO A 419 -55.33 -18.34 -1.03
CA PRO A 419 -54.89 -19.25 0.00
C PRO A 419 -56.00 -19.31 1.05
N THR A 420 -56.52 -20.50 1.33
CA THR A 420 -57.20 -20.76 2.59
C THR A 420 -56.12 -20.86 3.68
N PRO A 421 -56.12 -20.01 4.73
CA PRO A 421 -57.12 -19.00 5.08
C PRO A 421 -56.87 -17.61 4.47
N PRO A 422 -57.93 -16.80 4.28
CA PRO A 422 -57.82 -15.42 3.78
C PRO A 422 -56.86 -14.56 4.63
N PRO A 423 -56.32 -13.45 4.08
CA PRO A 423 -55.42 -12.56 4.80
C PRO A 423 -56.03 -12.15 6.13
N ASN A 424 -55.23 -12.15 7.21
CA ASN A 424 -55.67 -11.78 8.54
C ASN A 424 -55.86 -10.25 8.63
N TRP A 425 -56.88 -9.76 7.93
CA TRP A 425 -57.30 -8.38 7.90
C TRP A 425 -58.56 -8.24 8.74
N THR A 426 -58.50 -7.37 9.74
CA THR A 426 -59.65 -7.13 10.61
C THR A 426 -60.80 -6.53 9.81
N PRO A 427 -62.01 -7.11 9.88
CA PRO A 427 -63.19 -6.49 9.27
C PRO A 427 -63.45 -5.12 9.90
N PRO A 428 -64.33 -4.29 9.28
CA PRO A 428 -64.82 -3.07 9.91
C PRO A 428 -65.24 -3.34 11.36
N ALA A 429 -65.06 -2.37 12.26
CA ALA A 429 -65.31 -2.59 13.69
C ALA A 429 -66.73 -3.16 13.94
N PRO A 430 -66.91 -4.17 14.81
CA PRO A 430 -68.21 -4.73 15.14
C PRO A 430 -69.22 -3.62 15.53
N GLY A 431 -70.40 -3.62 14.90
CA GLY A 431 -71.41 -2.57 15.05
C GLY A 431 -71.44 -1.52 13.94
N THR A 432 -70.48 -1.56 13.00
CA THR A 432 -70.44 -0.68 11.80
C THR A 432 -71.08 -1.32 10.57
N TYR A 433 -71.46 -2.60 10.64
CA TYR A 433 -72.04 -3.36 9.53
C TYR A 433 -73.16 -4.28 10.01
N VAL A 434 -74.10 -4.60 9.12
CA VAL A 434 -75.21 -5.53 9.34
C VAL A 434 -74.92 -6.85 8.64
N GLY A 435 -75.23 -7.96 9.31
CA GLY A 435 -75.03 -9.31 8.80
C GLY A 435 -73.65 -9.90 9.12
N ASN A 436 -73.41 -11.12 8.65
CA ASN A 436 -72.11 -11.76 8.80
C ASN A 436 -71.12 -11.20 7.77
N VAL A 437 -69.87 -10.99 8.17
CA VAL A 437 -68.80 -10.70 7.20
C VAL A 437 -68.46 -11.98 6.45
N THR A 438 -68.57 -11.92 5.13
CA THR A 438 -68.15 -13.00 4.23
C THR A 438 -67.01 -12.51 3.35
N ASN A 439 -66.06 -13.39 3.07
CA ASN A 439 -64.87 -13.03 2.29
C ASN A 439 -65.04 -13.51 0.86
N ARG A 440 -64.84 -12.62 -0.11
CA ARG A 440 -64.88 -12.93 -1.55
C ARG A 440 -63.56 -12.56 -2.19
N TYR A 441 -63.04 -13.44 -3.04
CA TYR A 441 -61.89 -13.15 -3.89
C TYR A 441 -62.35 -12.89 -5.33
N VAL A 442 -61.94 -11.75 -5.90
CA VAL A 442 -62.23 -11.38 -7.29
C VAL A 442 -60.96 -11.50 -8.12
N SER A 443 -60.92 -12.45 -9.05
CA SER A 443 -59.72 -12.82 -9.81
C SER A 443 -59.62 -12.20 -11.21
N SER A 444 -60.68 -11.57 -11.71
CA SER A 444 -60.78 -11.02 -13.07
C SER A 444 -61.39 -9.61 -13.09
N GLY A 445 -61.13 -8.85 -14.16
CA GLY A 445 -61.55 -7.45 -14.29
C GLY A 445 -60.41 -6.44 -14.23
N GLY A 446 -60.75 -5.14 -14.18
CA GLY A 446 -59.79 -4.03 -14.08
C GLY A 446 -58.91 -4.14 -12.84
N LYS A 447 -57.69 -3.57 -12.89
CA LYS A 447 -56.71 -3.66 -11.78
C LYS A 447 -57.31 -3.26 -10.42
N ASP A 448 -58.16 -2.23 -10.42
CA ASP A 448 -58.78 -1.68 -9.21
C ASP A 448 -59.88 -2.60 -8.62
N GLY A 449 -60.41 -3.56 -9.38
CA GLY A 449 -61.48 -4.46 -8.94
C GLY A 449 -61.02 -5.84 -8.45
N ARG A 450 -59.74 -6.20 -8.63
CA ARG A 450 -59.22 -7.54 -8.30
C ARG A 450 -58.70 -7.62 -6.86
N GLY A 451 -58.83 -8.78 -6.24
CA GLY A 451 -58.31 -9.08 -4.91
C GLY A 451 -59.37 -9.48 -3.88
N TRP A 452 -59.03 -9.42 -2.60
CA TRP A 452 -59.91 -9.84 -1.51
C TRP A 452 -60.87 -8.71 -1.11
N TRP A 453 -62.12 -9.08 -0.89
CA TRP A 453 -63.20 -8.21 -0.45
C TRP A 453 -63.85 -8.81 0.79
N HIS A 454 -64.14 -7.96 1.78
CA HIS A 454 -65.14 -8.24 2.78
C HIS A 454 -66.48 -7.78 2.22
N ASP A 455 -67.35 -8.74 1.98
CA ASP A 455 -68.75 -8.50 1.66
C ASP A 455 -69.56 -8.63 2.95
N TYR A 456 -70.36 -7.60 3.22
CA TYR A 456 -71.32 -7.57 4.32
C TYR A 456 -72.64 -7.03 3.77
N GLN A 457 -73.77 -7.35 4.42
CA GLN A 457 -75.07 -6.99 3.87
C GLN A 457 -75.26 -5.48 3.81
N ALA A 458 -74.75 -4.72 4.79
CA ALA A 458 -74.74 -3.26 4.71
C ALA A 458 -73.72 -2.64 5.67
N ILE A 459 -73.22 -1.44 5.39
CA ILE A 459 -72.66 -0.57 6.42
C ILE A 459 -73.83 0.10 7.14
N GLN A 460 -73.82 0.01 8.46
CA GLN A 460 -74.80 0.68 9.30
C GLN A 460 -74.23 2.02 9.75
N SER A 461 -74.99 3.08 9.50
CA SER A 461 -74.76 4.38 10.13
C SER A 461 -76.05 4.85 10.79
N TYR A 462 -75.90 5.62 11.85
CA TYR A 462 -77.00 6.23 12.57
C TYR A 462 -76.97 7.71 12.25
N ALA A 463 -77.94 8.14 11.44
CA ALA A 463 -78.25 9.55 11.32
C ALA A 463 -79.23 9.88 12.45
N TYR A 464 -78.81 10.71 13.39
CA TYR A 464 -79.69 11.16 14.46
C TYR A 464 -79.75 12.67 14.45
N GLN A 465 -80.89 13.18 14.86
CA GLN A 465 -81.07 14.59 15.11
C GLN A 465 -80.30 14.96 16.37
N SER A 466 -79.25 15.75 16.21
CA SER A 466 -78.51 16.37 17.31
C SER A 466 -78.90 17.84 17.42
N ARG A 467 -78.92 18.34 18.66
CA ARG A 467 -79.04 19.78 18.88
C ARG A 467 -77.66 20.38 18.76
N VAL A 468 -77.53 21.28 17.80
CA VAL A 468 -76.35 22.12 17.66
C VAL A 468 -76.79 23.53 18.00
N TYR A 469 -76.15 24.11 19.01
CA TYR A 469 -76.42 25.45 19.46
C TYR A 469 -75.47 26.41 18.75
N SER A 470 -76.05 27.35 18.02
CA SER A 470 -75.33 28.50 17.50
C SER A 470 -75.54 29.66 18.47
N LEU A 471 -74.51 29.91 19.27
CA LEU A 471 -74.45 30.96 20.27
C LEU A 471 -73.93 32.23 19.61
N THR A 472 -74.73 33.28 19.60
CA THR A 472 -74.31 34.62 19.16
C THR A 472 -73.89 35.42 20.39
N TYR A 473 -72.61 35.75 20.45
CA TYR A 473 -72.05 36.61 21.50
C TYR A 473 -72.04 38.05 20.99
N ALA A 474 -72.64 38.99 21.73
CA ALA A 474 -72.61 40.41 21.36
C ALA A 474 -71.30 41.09 21.74
N ASN A 475 -70.62 40.57 22.76
CA ASN A 475 -69.37 41.11 23.29
C ASN A 475 -68.20 40.20 22.91
N ALA A 476 -68.16 39.69 21.68
CA ALA A 476 -66.98 39.00 21.19
C ALA A 476 -65.93 40.03 20.74
N TYR A 477 -64.67 39.63 20.80
CA TYR A 477 -63.55 40.51 20.55
C TYR A 477 -62.75 40.02 19.36
N SER A 478 -62.58 40.87 18.35
CA SER A 478 -61.59 40.65 17.30
C SER A 478 -60.38 41.51 17.60
N TYR A 479 -59.21 40.88 17.57
CA TYR A 479 -57.94 41.51 17.88
C TYR A 479 -56.83 40.89 17.04
N LYS A 480 -55.71 41.61 16.94
CA LYS A 480 -54.52 41.07 16.32
C LYS A 480 -53.63 40.42 17.37
N ASP A 481 -53.08 39.26 17.03
CA ASP A 481 -52.21 38.47 17.88
C ASP A 481 -50.98 38.00 17.09
N TYR A 482 -49.89 37.68 17.79
CA TYR A 482 -48.69 37.14 17.15
C TYR A 482 -48.85 35.64 16.86
N THR A 483 -48.37 35.24 15.70
CA THR A 483 -48.04 33.85 15.38
C THR A 483 -46.59 33.79 14.94
N TYR A 484 -45.91 32.75 15.39
CA TYR A 484 -44.50 32.53 15.16
C TYR A 484 -44.34 31.31 14.28
N SER A 485 -43.71 31.48 13.13
CA SER A 485 -43.41 30.39 12.22
C SER A 485 -41.90 30.18 12.13
N TYR A 486 -41.46 28.94 12.27
CA TYR A 486 -40.04 28.59 12.19
C TYR A 486 -39.83 27.19 11.61
N ASN A 487 -38.63 26.98 11.07
CA ASN A 487 -38.24 25.73 10.46
C ASN A 487 -37.75 24.75 11.52
N VAL A 488 -38.30 23.55 11.53
CA VAL A 488 -37.83 22.43 12.36
C VAL A 488 -37.36 21.28 11.48
N PRO A 489 -36.31 20.54 11.88
CA PRO A 489 -35.92 19.31 11.22
C PRO A 489 -37.09 18.32 11.19
N GLN A 490 -37.46 17.86 10.00
CA GLN A 490 -38.50 16.85 9.78
C GLN A 490 -37.89 15.48 9.50
N SER A 491 -36.74 15.47 8.82
CA SER A 491 -36.02 14.24 8.53
C SER A 491 -34.54 14.49 8.31
N TYR A 492 -33.73 13.48 8.60
CA TYR A 492 -32.31 13.42 8.32
C TYR A 492 -32.07 12.31 7.30
N THR A 493 -31.49 12.67 6.16
CA THR A 493 -31.13 11.73 5.09
C THR A 493 -29.62 11.63 5.01
N TYR A 494 -29.09 10.41 5.11
CA TYR A 494 -27.66 10.13 5.00
C TYR A 494 -27.42 8.88 4.16
N SER A 495 -26.23 8.80 3.57
CA SER A 495 -25.79 7.61 2.83
C SER A 495 -25.25 6.58 3.79
N THR A 496 -25.66 5.33 3.64
CA THR A 496 -25.05 4.19 4.32
C THR A 496 -24.54 3.20 3.29
N LEU A 497 -23.46 2.50 3.65
CA LEU A 497 -23.03 1.31 2.93
C LEU A 497 -24.11 0.24 3.09
N THR A 498 -24.70 -0.19 1.98
CA THR A 498 -25.63 -1.31 1.92
C THR A 498 -24.98 -2.45 1.18
N THR A 499 -25.24 -3.69 1.61
CA THR A 499 -24.84 -4.86 0.82
C THR A 499 -25.89 -5.10 -0.25
N ASN A 500 -25.50 -4.90 -1.52
CA ASN A 500 -26.42 -5.06 -2.65
C ASN A 500 -26.64 -6.54 -2.98
N SER A 501 -25.59 -7.34 -2.92
CA SER A 501 -25.64 -8.78 -3.15
C SER A 501 -24.50 -9.48 -2.42
N VAL A 502 -24.79 -10.69 -1.94
CA VAL A 502 -23.79 -11.64 -1.45
C VAL A 502 -23.89 -12.86 -2.35
N THR A 503 -22.88 -13.08 -3.18
CA THR A 503 -22.80 -14.25 -4.06
C THR A 503 -21.76 -15.20 -3.51
N VAL A 504 -22.15 -16.44 -3.20
CA VAL A 504 -21.22 -17.51 -2.83
C VAL A 504 -21.04 -18.42 -4.02
N THR A 505 -19.86 -18.37 -4.65
CA THR A 505 -19.51 -19.29 -5.73
C THR A 505 -18.70 -20.44 -5.14
N THR A 506 -19.15 -21.68 -5.33
CA THR A 506 -18.40 -22.87 -4.91
C THR A 506 -17.88 -23.59 -6.15
N GLU A 507 -16.56 -23.62 -6.31
CA GLU A 507 -15.88 -24.33 -7.38
C GLU A 507 -15.07 -25.50 -6.82
N ARG A 508 -14.94 -26.57 -7.60
CA ARG A 508 -14.08 -27.70 -7.26
C ARG A 508 -12.73 -27.51 -7.95
N PHE A 509 -11.67 -27.63 -7.17
CA PHE A 509 -10.29 -27.62 -7.66
C PHE A 509 -9.68 -29.02 -7.52
N ASP A 510 -8.86 -29.40 -8.50
CA ASP A 510 -8.13 -30.67 -8.49
C ASP A 510 -7.10 -30.70 -7.35
N TYR A 511 -6.53 -29.53 -7.04
CA TYR A 511 -5.56 -29.35 -5.97
C TYR A 511 -5.86 -28.10 -5.14
N VAL A 512 -5.96 -28.26 -3.83
CA VAL A 512 -6.12 -27.16 -2.86
C VAL A 512 -4.92 -27.16 -1.93
N LEU A 513 -4.18 -26.05 -1.93
CA LEU A 513 -2.97 -25.89 -1.14
C LEU A 513 -3.25 -24.98 0.05
N ASP A 514 -3.27 -25.56 1.25
CA ASP A 514 -3.21 -24.83 2.52
C ASP A 514 -1.75 -24.55 2.91
N ASN A 515 -1.49 -24.14 4.16
CA ASN A 515 -0.13 -23.93 4.63
C ASN A 515 0.68 -25.24 4.61
N GLY A 516 1.84 -25.26 3.95
CA GLY A 516 2.75 -26.41 4.00
C GLY A 516 3.56 -26.66 2.73
N ASP A 517 4.34 -27.74 2.78
CA ASP A 517 5.18 -28.21 1.68
C ASP A 517 4.49 -29.36 0.94
N TYR A 518 4.38 -29.22 -0.37
CA TYR A 518 3.74 -30.20 -1.25
C TYR A 518 4.72 -30.68 -2.30
N LYS A 519 4.58 -31.95 -2.70
CA LYS A 519 5.44 -32.57 -3.70
C LYS A 519 4.61 -33.44 -4.63
N MET A 520 4.87 -33.34 -5.94
CA MET A 520 4.22 -34.19 -6.94
C MET A 520 5.07 -34.40 -8.18
N SER A 521 4.76 -35.43 -8.96
CA SER A 521 5.52 -35.81 -10.16
C SER A 521 5.17 -34.98 -11.39
N SER A 522 3.93 -34.53 -11.51
CA SER A 522 3.44 -33.77 -12.66
C SER A 522 2.26 -32.92 -12.23
N LEU A 523 2.14 -31.71 -12.75
CA LEU A 523 1.06 -30.79 -12.40
C LEU A 523 0.24 -30.43 -13.66
N SER A 524 -1.05 -30.71 -13.60
CA SER A 524 -2.07 -30.40 -14.62
C SER A 524 -3.40 -30.12 -13.91
N GLY A 525 -4.42 -29.59 -14.59
CA GLY A 525 -5.70 -29.29 -13.91
C GLY A 525 -5.70 -27.97 -13.13
N THR A 526 -6.64 -27.85 -12.20
CA THR A 526 -6.93 -26.60 -11.48
C THR A 526 -6.35 -26.60 -10.06
N VAL A 527 -5.59 -25.54 -9.72
CA VAL A 527 -4.97 -25.36 -8.41
C VAL A 527 -5.54 -24.14 -7.71
N TYR A 528 -5.99 -24.29 -6.45
CA TYR A 528 -6.33 -23.17 -5.57
C TYR A 528 -5.37 -23.10 -4.39
N VAL A 529 -4.77 -21.94 -4.17
CA VAL A 529 -3.85 -21.70 -3.06
C VAL A 529 -4.55 -20.89 -2.00
N ARG A 530 -4.94 -21.53 -0.90
CA ARG A 530 -5.65 -20.91 0.22
C ARG A 530 -4.70 -20.36 1.28
N GLY A 531 -3.57 -21.05 1.49
CA GLY A 531 -2.56 -20.69 2.49
C GLY A 531 -1.20 -20.36 1.89
N LYS A 532 -0.18 -20.30 2.75
CA LYS A 532 1.23 -20.14 2.37
C LYS A 532 1.82 -21.51 2.04
N ALA A 533 1.87 -21.84 0.76
CA ALA A 533 2.30 -23.14 0.26
C ALA A 533 3.64 -23.06 -0.48
N ARG A 534 4.44 -24.14 -0.37
CA ARG A 534 5.55 -24.40 -1.28
C ARG A 534 5.28 -25.70 -2.03
N LEU A 535 5.34 -25.68 -3.36
CA LEU A 535 5.07 -26.85 -4.20
C LEU A 535 6.32 -27.21 -4.98
N TYR A 536 6.78 -28.45 -4.89
CA TYR A 536 7.86 -28.99 -5.70
C TYR A 536 7.32 -29.99 -6.72
N VAL A 537 7.40 -29.63 -8.01
CA VAL A 537 7.00 -30.50 -9.12
C VAL A 537 8.25 -31.15 -9.70
N THR A 538 8.41 -32.46 -9.55
CA THR A 538 9.67 -33.15 -9.95
C THR A 538 9.75 -33.46 -11.44
N GLY A 539 8.61 -33.59 -12.12
CA GLY A 539 8.49 -33.73 -13.57
C GLY A 539 7.82 -32.50 -14.17
N ASP A 540 7.02 -32.66 -15.21
CA ASP A 540 6.56 -31.54 -16.03
C ASP A 540 5.26 -30.88 -15.52
N ILE A 541 5.10 -29.58 -15.83
CA ILE A 541 3.84 -28.84 -15.67
C ILE A 541 3.21 -28.73 -17.06
N GLN A 542 1.95 -29.14 -17.18
CA GLN A 542 1.22 -29.14 -18.44
C GLN A 542 -0.20 -28.63 -18.20
N PHE A 543 -0.37 -27.32 -18.20
CA PHE A 543 -1.70 -26.71 -18.17
C PHE A 543 -2.26 -26.53 -19.58
N THR A 544 -3.51 -26.95 -19.77
CA THR A 544 -4.26 -26.79 -21.02
C THR A 544 -5.73 -26.47 -20.72
N GLY A 545 -6.48 -25.96 -21.71
CA GLY A 545 -7.92 -25.75 -21.54
C GLY A 545 -8.28 -24.77 -20.41
N HIS A 546 -8.85 -25.30 -19.31
CA HIS A 546 -9.26 -24.52 -18.13
C HIS A 546 -8.31 -24.65 -16.93
N ASP A 547 -7.21 -25.37 -17.11
CA ASP A 547 -6.18 -25.54 -16.09
C ASP A 547 -5.55 -24.20 -15.69
N GLY A 548 -4.97 -24.14 -14.51
CA GLY A 548 -4.29 -22.95 -14.03
C GLY A 548 -4.18 -22.91 -12.51
N ILE A 549 -3.55 -21.85 -12.02
CA ILE A 549 -3.34 -21.61 -10.60
C ILE A 549 -4.12 -20.37 -10.19
N THR A 550 -4.88 -20.48 -9.10
CA THR A 550 -5.58 -19.36 -8.47
C THR A 550 -5.01 -19.16 -7.07
N ILE A 551 -4.36 -18.02 -6.84
CA ILE A 551 -3.94 -17.60 -5.51
C ILE A 551 -5.12 -16.89 -4.84
N GLY A 552 -5.61 -17.46 -3.74
CA GLY A 552 -6.68 -16.88 -2.95
C GLY A 552 -6.22 -15.60 -2.22
N PRO A 553 -7.15 -14.81 -1.66
CA PRO A 553 -6.84 -13.53 -1.01
C PRO A 553 -5.78 -13.58 0.10
N ASN A 554 -5.63 -14.74 0.75
CA ASN A 554 -4.66 -14.99 1.83
C ASN A 554 -3.58 -16.01 1.43
N GLY A 555 -3.58 -16.44 0.16
CA GLY A 555 -2.66 -17.45 -0.35
C GLY A 555 -1.33 -16.85 -0.78
N SER A 556 -0.28 -17.66 -0.72
CA SER A 556 0.97 -17.39 -1.42
C SER A 556 1.60 -18.72 -1.84
N LEU A 557 2.12 -18.81 -3.05
CA LEU A 557 2.74 -20.03 -3.57
C LEU A 557 4.18 -19.77 -4.02
N THR A 558 5.09 -20.55 -3.47
CA THR A 558 6.43 -20.73 -4.04
C THR A 558 6.48 -22.07 -4.77
N LEU A 559 6.52 -22.03 -6.09
CA LEU A 559 6.56 -23.18 -6.97
C LEU A 559 8.01 -23.45 -7.40
N TYR A 560 8.51 -24.64 -7.09
CA TYR A 560 9.81 -25.13 -7.54
C TYR A 560 9.61 -26.12 -8.68
N MET A 561 10.21 -25.82 -9.82
CA MET A 561 10.10 -26.63 -11.02
C MET A 561 11.34 -27.49 -11.23
N GLY A 562 11.20 -28.80 -11.03
CA GLY A 562 12.26 -29.79 -11.22
C GLY A 562 12.23 -30.53 -12.56
N GLY A 563 11.11 -30.55 -13.29
CA GLY A 563 11.06 -31.14 -14.63
C GLY A 563 11.62 -30.21 -15.71
N ALA A 564 11.79 -30.77 -16.91
CA ALA A 564 12.40 -30.05 -18.03
C ALA A 564 11.45 -29.01 -18.63
N GLN A 565 10.15 -29.32 -18.68
CA GLN A 565 9.14 -28.53 -19.37
C GLN A 565 8.09 -28.02 -18.39
N ALA A 566 7.92 -26.70 -18.35
CA ALA A 566 6.78 -26.08 -17.69
C ALA A 566 5.95 -25.32 -18.71
N LYS A 567 4.71 -25.75 -18.91
CA LYS A 567 3.73 -25.05 -19.72
C LYS A 567 2.60 -24.55 -18.84
N ILE A 568 2.48 -23.24 -18.74
CA ILE A 568 1.39 -22.56 -18.05
C ILE A 568 0.50 -21.95 -19.14
N ALA A 569 -0.62 -22.61 -19.41
CA ALA A 569 -1.65 -22.12 -20.31
C ALA A 569 -3.03 -22.14 -19.64
N GLY A 570 -4.08 -22.11 -20.44
CA GLY A 570 -5.47 -22.10 -19.95
C GLY A 570 -5.79 -20.79 -19.22
N LYS A 571 -6.15 -20.89 -17.94
CA LYS A 571 -6.44 -19.72 -17.08
C LYS A 571 -5.17 -19.02 -16.56
N GLY A 572 -3.98 -19.59 -16.78
CA GLY A 572 -2.73 -18.97 -16.35
C GLY A 572 -2.53 -19.02 -14.83
N VAL A 573 -2.02 -17.92 -14.27
CA VAL A 573 -1.81 -17.74 -12.83
C VAL A 573 -2.57 -16.49 -12.37
N VAL A 574 -3.79 -16.70 -11.89
CA VAL A 574 -4.66 -15.66 -11.36
C VAL A 574 -4.29 -15.40 -9.91
N ASN A 575 -3.83 -14.19 -9.59
CA ASN A 575 -3.43 -13.84 -8.25
C ASN A 575 -4.39 -12.82 -7.63
N ALA A 576 -5.35 -13.32 -6.84
CA ALA A 576 -6.43 -12.47 -6.31
C ALA A 576 -5.91 -11.36 -5.39
N THR A 577 -4.73 -11.53 -4.79
CA THR A 577 -4.11 -10.52 -3.91
C THR A 577 -3.57 -9.31 -4.67
N GLY A 578 -3.41 -9.42 -6.00
CA GLY A 578 -2.81 -8.37 -6.85
C GLY A 578 -1.29 -8.17 -6.66
N LYS A 579 -0.63 -8.98 -5.83
CA LYS A 579 0.80 -8.81 -5.50
C LYS A 579 1.63 -9.89 -6.18
N ALA A 580 2.50 -9.50 -7.12
CA ALA A 580 3.35 -10.44 -7.86
C ALA A 580 4.19 -11.34 -6.93
N GLN A 581 4.65 -10.80 -5.79
CA GLN A 581 5.40 -11.55 -4.78
C GLN A 581 4.65 -12.75 -4.15
N ASN A 582 3.32 -12.82 -4.24
CA ASN A 582 2.55 -13.96 -3.71
C ASN A 582 2.56 -15.18 -4.64
N PHE A 583 3.07 -15.08 -5.86
CA PHE A 583 3.38 -16.23 -6.70
C PHE A 583 4.84 -16.16 -7.16
N MET A 584 5.66 -17.11 -6.71
CA MET A 584 7.06 -17.20 -7.09
C MET A 584 7.31 -18.52 -7.81
N TYR A 585 7.78 -18.45 -9.05
CA TYR A 585 8.24 -19.60 -9.83
C TYR A 585 9.77 -19.66 -9.78
N TYR A 586 10.30 -20.79 -9.31
CA TYR A 586 11.74 -21.09 -9.31
C TYR A 586 12.02 -22.31 -10.18
N GLY A 587 12.64 -22.09 -11.34
CA GLY A 587 13.20 -23.15 -12.18
C GLY A 587 14.50 -23.68 -11.58
N LEU A 588 14.56 -24.97 -11.28
CA LEU A 588 15.82 -25.64 -10.97
C LEU A 588 16.64 -25.80 -12.27
N LYS A 589 17.91 -26.16 -12.14
CA LYS A 589 18.82 -26.38 -13.28
C LYS A 589 18.27 -27.31 -14.38
N SER A 590 17.44 -28.28 -14.00
CA SER A 590 16.79 -29.20 -14.92
C SER A 590 15.68 -28.58 -15.75
N ASN A 591 15.12 -27.43 -15.34
CA ASN A 591 14.08 -26.73 -16.10
C ASN A 591 14.71 -25.96 -17.25
N THR A 592 14.54 -26.48 -18.47
CA THR A 592 15.12 -25.94 -19.70
C THR A 592 14.13 -25.14 -20.55
N ALA A 593 12.83 -25.23 -20.26
CA ALA A 593 11.81 -24.49 -20.99
C ALA A 593 10.65 -24.10 -20.07
N LEU A 594 10.21 -22.84 -20.22
CA LEU A 594 9.02 -22.29 -19.62
C LEU A 594 8.17 -21.62 -20.69
N ASP A 595 6.97 -22.12 -20.90
CA ASP A 595 6.02 -21.65 -21.90
C ASP A 595 4.81 -21.03 -21.20
N LEU A 596 4.64 -19.71 -21.38
CA LEU A 596 3.38 -19.03 -21.12
C LEU A 596 2.63 -18.89 -22.46
N SER A 597 1.53 -19.63 -22.58
CA SER A 597 0.70 -19.66 -23.77
C SER A 597 -0.79 -19.59 -23.41
N GLY A 598 -1.63 -19.33 -24.41
CA GLY A 598 -3.06 -19.10 -24.18
C GLY A 598 -3.37 -17.66 -23.82
N ASN A 599 -4.55 -17.44 -23.23
CA ASN A 599 -5.12 -16.11 -22.97
C ASN A 599 -5.30 -15.82 -21.46
N GLY A 600 -4.72 -16.66 -20.61
CA GLY A 600 -4.77 -16.51 -19.17
C GLY A 600 -3.82 -15.42 -18.68
N GLU A 601 -4.24 -14.69 -17.66
CA GLU A 601 -3.42 -13.71 -16.95
C GLU A 601 -2.26 -14.42 -16.22
N PHE A 602 -1.10 -13.77 -16.11
CA PHE A 602 -0.03 -14.19 -15.22
C PHE A 602 0.33 -13.04 -14.27
N VAL A 603 0.16 -13.24 -12.96
CA VAL A 603 0.62 -12.28 -11.93
C VAL A 603 1.58 -12.98 -10.98
N GLY A 604 2.87 -12.68 -11.13
CA GLY A 604 3.89 -13.39 -10.37
C GLY A 604 5.33 -13.02 -10.74
N VAL A 605 6.27 -13.71 -10.09
CA VAL A 605 7.70 -13.60 -10.44
C VAL A 605 8.26 -14.93 -10.91
N ILE A 606 9.16 -14.88 -11.90
CA ILE A 606 9.81 -16.05 -12.49
C ILE A 606 11.32 -15.93 -12.35
N TYR A 607 11.94 -16.92 -11.73
CA TYR A 607 13.39 -17.09 -11.70
C TYR A 607 13.75 -18.47 -12.24
N ALA A 608 14.14 -18.54 -13.51
CA ALA A 608 14.47 -19.78 -14.22
C ALA A 608 15.66 -19.55 -15.17
N PRO A 609 16.87 -19.30 -14.64
CA PRO A 609 18.01 -18.79 -15.41
C PRO A 609 18.56 -19.77 -16.47
N ASP A 610 18.15 -21.03 -16.44
CA ASP A 610 18.54 -22.05 -17.42
C ASP A 610 17.39 -22.42 -18.38
N ALA A 611 16.22 -21.77 -18.26
CA ALA A 611 15.07 -22.04 -19.10
C ALA A 611 14.92 -21.04 -20.27
N ASP A 612 14.64 -21.55 -21.46
CA ASP A 612 14.11 -20.73 -22.55
C ASP A 612 12.67 -20.31 -22.21
N PHE A 613 12.44 -19.01 -22.13
CA PHE A 613 11.14 -18.44 -21.79
C PHE A 613 10.37 -18.05 -23.04
N TYR A 614 9.26 -18.74 -23.25
CA TYR A 614 8.39 -18.55 -24.40
C TYR A 614 7.13 -17.83 -23.99
N LEU A 615 6.88 -16.69 -24.63
CA LEU A 615 5.69 -15.87 -24.45
C LEU A 615 4.92 -15.92 -25.76
N ARG A 616 3.93 -16.81 -25.81
CA ARG A 616 3.22 -17.23 -27.04
C ARG A 616 1.71 -16.95 -26.99
N GLY A 617 1.27 -16.10 -26.08
CA GLY A 617 -0.13 -15.69 -25.95
C GLY A 617 -0.64 -14.92 -27.17
N GLY A 618 -1.95 -14.92 -27.37
CA GLY A 618 -2.61 -14.26 -28.51
C GLY A 618 -3.87 -13.48 -28.13
N GLY A 619 -4.08 -13.23 -26.84
CA GLY A 619 -5.21 -12.46 -26.33
C GLY A 619 -5.00 -10.96 -26.53
N ASN A 620 -6.10 -10.20 -26.59
CA ASN A 620 -6.09 -8.73 -26.58
C ASN A 620 -6.27 -8.16 -25.16
N ASN A 621 -5.99 -8.97 -24.15
CA ASN A 621 -6.17 -8.53 -22.77
C ASN A 621 -5.08 -7.51 -22.43
N THR A 622 -5.45 -6.58 -21.57
CA THR A 622 -4.52 -5.55 -21.08
C THR A 622 -3.55 -6.12 -20.04
N GLU A 623 -3.78 -7.32 -19.51
CA GLU A 623 -3.04 -7.94 -18.41
C GLU A 623 -2.52 -9.32 -18.86
N ASP A 624 -1.51 -9.33 -19.74
CA ASP A 624 -0.92 -10.61 -20.21
C ASP A 624 0.14 -11.12 -19.22
N PHE A 625 1.01 -10.23 -18.71
CA PHE A 625 1.99 -10.55 -17.67
C PHE A 625 2.23 -9.39 -16.73
N VAL A 626 2.11 -9.64 -15.42
CA VAL A 626 2.35 -8.68 -14.36
C VAL A 626 3.39 -9.25 -13.38
N GLY A 627 4.49 -8.54 -13.19
CA GLY A 627 5.56 -8.89 -12.26
C GLY A 627 6.94 -8.82 -12.89
N ALA A 628 7.80 -9.81 -12.66
CA ALA A 628 9.17 -9.79 -13.18
C ALA A 628 9.67 -11.17 -13.59
N SER A 629 10.62 -11.22 -14.52
CA SER A 629 11.22 -12.46 -15.00
C SER A 629 12.74 -12.38 -15.09
N VAL A 630 13.39 -13.46 -14.68
CA VAL A 630 14.83 -13.71 -14.86
C VAL A 630 14.96 -15.11 -15.46
N THR A 631 15.33 -15.20 -16.74
CA THR A 631 15.30 -16.45 -17.50
C THR A 631 16.57 -16.69 -18.32
N GLY A 632 16.71 -17.88 -18.91
CA GLY A 632 17.84 -18.22 -19.78
C GLY A 632 17.81 -17.42 -21.08
N SER A 633 16.72 -17.51 -21.82
CA SER A 633 16.42 -16.65 -22.97
C SER A 633 14.96 -16.19 -22.91
N VAL A 634 14.61 -15.18 -23.71
CA VAL A 634 13.22 -14.75 -23.90
C VAL A 634 12.87 -14.71 -25.37
N LYS A 635 11.76 -15.35 -25.73
CA LYS A 635 11.20 -15.32 -27.09
C LYS A 635 9.72 -14.95 -27.01
N MET A 636 9.39 -13.75 -27.49
CA MET A 636 8.02 -13.27 -27.62
C MET A 636 7.58 -13.40 -29.07
N ASN A 637 6.62 -14.28 -29.33
CA ASN A 637 6.13 -14.57 -30.69
C ASN A 637 4.63 -14.29 -30.86
N GLY A 638 4.01 -13.61 -29.89
CA GLY A 638 2.57 -13.33 -29.84
C GLY A 638 2.25 -11.87 -29.53
N HIS A 639 0.98 -11.57 -29.25
CA HIS A 639 0.57 -10.30 -28.66
C HIS A 639 0.78 -10.42 -27.15
N PHE A 640 1.70 -9.64 -26.61
CA PHE A 640 2.10 -9.80 -25.21
C PHE A 640 2.49 -8.44 -24.61
N ASN A 641 1.77 -8.06 -23.55
CA ASN A 641 2.07 -6.88 -22.75
C ASN A 641 2.69 -7.30 -21.41
N PHE A 642 3.88 -6.75 -21.14
CA PHE A 642 4.63 -7.02 -19.93
C PHE A 642 4.57 -5.82 -18.98
N HIS A 643 4.12 -6.03 -17.75
CA HIS A 643 3.94 -4.98 -16.76
C HIS A 643 4.83 -5.25 -15.55
N TYR A 644 5.91 -4.49 -15.41
CA TYR A 644 6.79 -4.62 -14.27
C TYR A 644 6.17 -4.04 -12.98
N ASP A 645 6.09 -4.86 -11.93
CA ASP A 645 5.71 -4.39 -10.58
C ASP A 645 6.95 -3.84 -9.86
N GLU A 646 7.07 -2.51 -9.80
CA GLU A 646 8.21 -1.82 -9.18
C GLU A 646 8.39 -2.12 -7.69
N ASP A 647 7.34 -2.60 -7.00
CA ASP A 647 7.46 -3.01 -5.61
C ASP A 647 8.43 -4.17 -5.43
N LEU A 648 8.63 -4.99 -6.46
CA LEU A 648 9.58 -6.12 -6.45
C LEU A 648 11.04 -5.67 -6.23
N ALA A 649 11.43 -4.47 -6.68
CA ALA A 649 12.75 -3.92 -6.39
C ALA A 649 12.94 -3.56 -4.90
N ARG A 650 11.86 -3.32 -4.15
CA ARG A 650 11.91 -2.86 -2.75
C ARG A 650 11.56 -3.96 -1.76
N SER A 651 10.57 -4.78 -2.06
CA SER A 651 10.02 -5.81 -1.16
C SER A 651 10.22 -7.23 -1.68
N GLY A 652 10.64 -7.41 -2.94
CA GLY A 652 10.83 -8.71 -3.56
C GLY A 652 12.06 -9.49 -3.07
N PRO A 653 12.23 -10.74 -3.56
CA PRO A 653 13.38 -11.58 -3.25
C PRO A 653 14.71 -10.87 -3.55
N ARG A 654 15.68 -10.99 -2.64
CA ARG A 654 17.00 -10.38 -2.78
C ARG A 654 18.06 -11.45 -3.06
N SER A 655 18.93 -11.16 -4.02
CA SER A 655 20.21 -11.84 -4.15
C SER A 655 21.14 -11.41 -3.02
N ARG A 656 22.08 -12.28 -2.66
CA ARG A 656 23.17 -11.91 -1.75
C ARG A 656 24.02 -10.81 -2.41
N TYR A 657 24.42 -9.84 -1.61
CA TYR A 657 25.44 -8.90 -2.01
C TYR A 657 26.79 -9.61 -2.07
N THR A 658 27.50 -9.41 -3.18
CA THR A 658 28.84 -9.93 -3.43
C THR A 658 29.79 -8.77 -3.71
N ILE A 659 31.08 -8.99 -3.47
CA ILE A 659 32.13 -8.00 -3.77
C ILE A 659 32.41 -8.05 -5.28
N THR A 660 32.32 -6.90 -5.96
CA THR A 660 32.63 -6.79 -7.39
C THR A 660 33.96 -6.11 -7.66
N SER A 661 34.49 -5.33 -6.71
CA SER A 661 35.83 -4.74 -6.81
C SER A 661 36.44 -4.55 -5.43
N TRP A 662 37.78 -4.52 -5.39
CA TRP A 662 38.56 -4.20 -4.21
C TRP A 662 39.69 -3.26 -4.61
N ASN A 663 39.54 -1.97 -4.28
CA ASN A 663 40.51 -0.95 -4.67
C ASN A 663 41.02 -0.22 -3.43
N GLU A 664 42.34 -0.11 -3.30
CA GLU A 664 42.96 0.76 -2.31
C GLU A 664 42.78 2.22 -2.75
N VAL A 665 42.36 3.09 -1.83
CA VAL A 665 42.08 4.50 -2.09
C VAL A 665 42.98 5.39 -1.24
N GLY A 666 43.47 6.47 -1.85
CA GLY A 666 44.31 7.45 -1.19
C GLY A 666 43.55 8.29 -0.15
N THR A 667 44.29 8.98 0.71
CA THR A 667 43.75 9.87 1.75
C THR A 667 42.84 10.97 1.19
N ALA A 668 43.17 11.50 0.01
CA ALA A 668 42.39 12.53 -0.68
C ALA A 668 41.06 12.02 -1.28
N GLU A 669 40.89 10.71 -1.47
CA GLU A 669 39.69 10.11 -2.08
C GLU A 669 38.79 9.39 -1.08
N ALA A 670 39.34 9.04 0.09
CA ALA A 670 38.64 8.31 1.15
C ALA A 670 37.72 9.25 1.94
N LYS A 671 36.40 9.06 1.82
CA LYS A 671 35.42 9.90 2.53
C LYS A 671 35.51 9.73 4.04
N ILE A 672 35.89 8.54 4.50
CA ILE A 672 36.11 8.23 5.92
C ILE A 672 37.24 9.05 6.53
N LEU A 673 38.29 9.33 5.77
CA LEU A 673 39.45 10.07 6.25
C LEU A 673 39.26 11.60 6.20
N GLN A 674 38.27 12.07 5.45
CA GLN A 674 37.94 13.50 5.37
C GLN A 674 36.98 13.96 6.47
N ASN A 675 36.24 13.04 7.09
CA ASN A 675 35.22 13.39 8.08
C ASN A 675 35.75 13.17 9.51
N GLN A 676 36.02 14.28 10.22
CA GLN A 676 36.55 14.26 11.59
C GLN A 676 35.63 13.52 12.58
N ASP A 677 34.32 13.52 12.38
CA ASP A 677 33.36 12.80 13.24
C ASP A 677 33.43 11.27 13.08
N TRP A 678 34.04 10.81 11.98
CA TRP A 678 34.15 9.39 11.65
C TRP A 678 35.48 8.79 12.12
N VAL A 679 36.41 9.63 12.56
CA VAL A 679 37.65 9.25 13.25
C VAL A 679 37.34 8.88 14.71
N PHE A 680 38.24 8.18 15.39
CA PHE A 680 38.05 7.84 16.81
C PHE A 680 38.21 9.10 17.68
N LEU A 681 37.36 9.26 18.70
CA LEU A 681 37.33 10.46 19.57
C LEU A 681 38.68 10.73 20.27
N GLU A 682 39.47 9.69 20.50
CA GLU A 682 40.82 9.77 21.08
C GLU A 682 41.83 10.50 20.19
N ASP A 683 41.54 10.61 18.88
CA ASP A 683 42.37 11.36 17.92
C ASP A 683 41.94 12.82 17.77
N GLN A 684 40.77 13.20 18.32
CA GLN A 684 40.14 14.54 18.14
C GLN A 684 40.52 15.57 19.22
N LEU A 685 41.27 15.17 20.26
CA LEU A 685 41.43 15.96 21.48
C LEU A 685 42.63 16.93 21.51
N ASP A 686 43.17 17.42 20.39
CA ASP A 686 44.36 18.30 20.50
C ASP A 686 44.63 19.32 19.39
N ASP A 687 43.60 19.93 18.80
CA ASP A 687 43.78 21.06 17.89
C ASP A 687 43.29 22.35 18.54
N GLY A 688 43.87 22.69 19.70
CA GLY A 688 43.77 24.01 20.32
C GLY A 688 44.47 25.13 19.54
N GLY A 689 44.60 25.02 18.21
CA GLY A 689 45.22 26.03 17.36
C GLY A 689 45.20 25.67 15.88
N ALA A 690 44.39 26.40 15.12
CA ALA A 690 44.40 26.64 13.66
C ALA A 690 44.55 25.43 12.69
N PRO A 691 43.77 25.41 11.57
CA PRO A 691 43.71 24.27 10.66
C PRO A 691 45.00 24.15 9.83
N GLY A 692 45.77 23.10 10.08
CA GLY A 692 47.02 22.79 9.38
C GLY A 692 47.07 21.35 8.88
N VAL A 693 46.86 21.19 7.57
CA VAL A 693 47.40 20.17 6.65
C VAL A 693 47.92 18.85 7.27
N ILE A 694 47.20 17.76 7.00
CA ILE A 694 47.67 16.38 7.21
C ILE A 694 48.59 16.00 6.03
N TYR A 695 49.83 15.60 6.33
CA TYR A 695 50.79 15.00 5.38
C TYR A 695 50.48 13.53 5.09
#